data_AF-A0A226EBV0-F1
#
_entry.id   AF-A0A226EBV0-F1
#
_cell.length_a   1.000
_cell.length_b   1.000
_cell.length_c   1.000
_cell.angle_alpha   90.00
_cell.angle_beta   90.00
_cell.angle_gamma   90.00
#
_symmetry.space_group_name_H-M   'P 1'
#
loop_
_entity.id
_entity.type
_entity.pdbx_description
1 polymer ?
#
loop_
_entity_poly.entity_id
_entity_poly.type
_entity_poly.pdbx_seq_one_letter_code
_entity_poly.pdbx_strand_id
1 'polypeptide(L)'
;MVAFLFQYTKIIHFYVPSLGLNQIRYDSLRNRCYSYPFDGFSRFRNILFVFLTCILALNGVYKIVTIQLPLLETVSLLFFVGGFCTFLYGFFSLLVSSNVVVDFVILLNMEKILHEKEKAVQLLGSSPSWIRYYKFLKKHCSRISNLAAMSLSCSSSLIAWYREDLQLITSILLPIWSSFSTPYYIISAIGILSQTWISFALCFTFCYFLFDIFMIAILKVTLNLVRLKRRAGDIATMATKDVKVKVFKSFRETRNPEFAQIIGEIPVWASGLLLRSCPAKWDYPKFRLNHAVDGYTMITKFEVVGGKSGSVGFSSKFLQSEAFKKAEVAQKPIIHEFSTRSAGSDSKSAICKVVSSVLPEVTDNCKYICNSDLCRNPTINADNGFLFELDPKTLNCLSRQEPVKDLGLHGISSHPLTDPESGDTYNVGLHLVPTAKWKVIKFPTGCKSSLKETLKKGKIIASHPCRNKTLAPWVHSFGMSKNYVVWIDQPAHFNLTKAFKSVLKGFCPREVLEWCPEKKNQFYFLNKKTLKVVKTEIISKDAFFFTHFLNCYEEAGHMVVDLFGMLNIQYCDGQALARLRSGKVMQDKDCPRLLRFVAPIGAFEDVRKFPENRNLVKMNSTGKAVRIGEKVILEPEIMSEIKMDLAVWNKKFYGENLRFIYATGALCPSVHHHKVVKFDLKTRKVITWEAELHQTVGEACFIPRPNCNEQDDGLIVLVVINYLELAEKQRDFVVWLNAKDFKEVGRAYFDVEIPIGLHSIFLAK
;
A
#
# COMPACT_ATOMS: atom_id res chain seq x y z
N MET A 1 -12.97 -27.35 35.87
CA MET A 1 -13.36 -26.11 36.58
C MET A 1 -12.15 -25.23 36.94
N VAL A 2 -11.09 -25.78 37.54
CA VAL A 2 -9.82 -25.04 37.82
C VAL A 2 -9.12 -24.56 36.53
N ALA A 3 -9.17 -25.32 35.44
CA ALA A 3 -8.62 -24.90 34.13
C ALA A 3 -9.38 -23.71 33.48
N PHE A 4 -10.64 -23.50 33.84
CA PHE A 4 -11.47 -22.40 33.32
C PHE A 4 -11.27 -21.11 34.14
N LEU A 5 -11.03 -21.25 35.46
CA LEU A 5 -10.61 -20.17 36.35
C LEU A 5 -9.22 -19.62 35.98
N PHE A 6 -8.30 -20.47 35.52
CA PHE A 6 -6.95 -20.06 35.08
C PHE A 6 -6.92 -19.21 33.80
N GLN A 7 -7.93 -19.30 32.94
CA GLN A 7 -8.03 -18.44 31.74
C GLN A 7 -8.50 -17.03 32.10
N TYR A 8 -9.37 -16.88 33.10
CA TYR A 8 -9.91 -15.58 33.50
C TYR A 8 -8.94 -14.77 34.38
N THR A 9 -8.15 -15.42 35.26
CA THR A 9 -7.06 -14.75 35.98
C THR A 9 -5.96 -14.26 35.04
N LYS A 10 -5.70 -14.93 33.92
CA LYS A 10 -4.77 -14.45 32.88
C LYS A 10 -5.27 -13.19 32.17
N ILE A 11 -6.58 -13.09 31.90
CA ILE A 11 -7.16 -11.88 31.30
C ILE A 11 -7.04 -10.70 32.27
N ILE A 12 -7.34 -10.90 33.55
CA ILE A 12 -7.22 -9.83 34.56
C ILE A 12 -5.75 -9.42 34.77
N HIS A 13 -4.80 -10.37 34.80
CA HIS A 13 -3.36 -10.08 34.90
C HIS A 13 -2.78 -9.35 33.67
N PHE A 14 -3.38 -9.49 32.49
CA PHE A 14 -2.89 -8.85 31.26
C PHE A 14 -3.38 -7.40 31.10
N TYR A 15 -4.55 -7.08 31.65
CA TYR A 15 -5.22 -5.78 31.42
C TYR A 15 -5.03 -4.75 32.55
N VAL A 16 -4.66 -5.18 33.76
CA VAL A 16 -4.41 -4.25 34.88
C VAL A 16 -3.14 -3.41 34.68
N PRO A 17 -2.02 -3.93 34.12
CA PRO A 17 -0.83 -3.12 33.84
C PRO A 17 -1.04 -2.09 32.72
N SER A 18 -1.89 -2.39 31.72
CA SER A 18 -2.18 -1.46 30.62
C SER A 18 -3.10 -0.30 31.00
N LEU A 19 -3.64 -0.32 32.21
CA LEU A 19 -4.43 0.75 32.84
C LEU A 19 -3.66 1.50 33.95
N GLY A 20 -2.40 1.13 34.24
CA GLY A 20 -1.54 1.84 35.20
C GLY A 20 -1.83 1.58 36.69
N LEU A 21 -2.58 0.54 37.06
CA LEU A 21 -2.96 0.25 38.45
C LEU A 21 -2.05 -0.81 39.09
N ASN A 22 -0.84 -0.43 39.52
CA ASN A 22 0.19 -1.36 40.03
C ASN A 22 0.22 -1.62 41.56
N GLN A 23 -0.82 -1.30 42.34
CA GLN A 23 -0.73 -1.43 43.82
C GLN A 23 -1.98 -2.01 44.52
N ILE A 24 -2.40 -3.22 44.14
CA ILE A 24 -3.36 -4.02 44.92
C ILE A 24 -2.68 -5.35 45.28
N ARG A 25 -2.50 -5.63 46.58
CA ARG A 25 -2.07 -6.96 47.07
C ARG A 25 -3.24 -7.70 47.70
N TYR A 26 -3.37 -8.97 47.33
CA TYR A 26 -4.35 -9.91 47.83
C TYR A 26 -3.70 -10.82 48.88
N ASP A 27 -4.27 -10.86 50.08
CA ASP A 27 -3.87 -11.80 51.13
C ASP A 27 -4.78 -13.05 51.07
N SER A 28 -4.20 -14.17 50.63
CA SER A 28 -4.93 -15.42 50.38
C SER A 28 -5.37 -16.16 51.64
N LEU A 29 -4.76 -15.89 52.80
CA LEU A 29 -5.14 -16.53 54.06
C LEU A 29 -6.34 -15.85 54.71
N ARG A 30 -6.55 -14.56 54.44
CA ARG A 30 -7.62 -13.75 55.04
C ARG A 30 -8.70 -13.28 54.07
N ASN A 31 -8.55 -13.59 52.78
CA ASN A 31 -9.49 -13.23 51.72
C ASN A 31 -9.81 -11.72 51.66
N ARG A 32 -8.80 -10.85 51.80
CA ARG A 32 -8.96 -9.37 51.73
C ARG A 32 -7.86 -8.68 50.91
N CYS A 33 -8.23 -7.56 50.28
CA CYS A 33 -7.33 -6.63 49.56
C CYS A 33 -7.13 -5.34 50.33
N TYR A 34 -5.92 -4.75 50.26
CA TYR A 34 -5.60 -3.45 50.89
C TYR A 34 -5.10 -2.43 49.85
N SER A 35 -5.38 -1.13 50.08
CA SER A 35 -4.83 0.02 49.33
C SER A 35 -4.51 1.19 50.26
N TYR A 36 -3.40 1.90 50.05
CA TYR A 36 -3.07 3.17 50.74
C TYR A 36 -3.80 4.38 50.12
N PRO A 37 -4.09 5.46 50.87
CA PRO A 37 -4.98 6.53 50.41
C PRO A 37 -4.24 7.65 49.66
N PHE A 38 -4.85 8.12 48.57
CA PHE A 38 -4.59 9.41 47.91
C PHE A 38 -5.96 10.02 47.56
N ASP A 39 -6.20 11.26 47.99
CA ASP A 39 -7.48 11.95 47.82
C ASP A 39 -7.68 12.46 46.39
N GLY A 40 -8.85 12.17 45.79
CA GLY A 40 -9.28 12.86 44.56
C GLY A 40 -10.20 12.13 43.57
N PHE A 41 -10.51 10.83 43.71
CA PHE A 41 -11.29 10.08 42.69
C PHE A 41 -12.25 9.01 43.27
N SER A 42 -13.16 9.38 44.18
CA SER A 42 -13.99 8.41 44.93
C SER A 42 -15.22 7.88 44.19
N ARG A 43 -15.83 8.62 43.24
CA ARG A 43 -17.14 8.23 42.65
C ARG A 43 -17.05 7.13 41.59
N PHE A 44 -16.03 7.15 40.73
CA PHE A 44 -15.93 6.20 39.61
C PHE A 44 -15.51 4.78 40.06
N ARG A 45 -14.67 4.69 41.11
CA ARG A 45 -14.24 3.41 41.66
C ARG A 45 -15.39 2.68 42.34
N ASN A 46 -16.29 3.40 43.01
CA ASN A 46 -17.46 2.78 43.64
C ASN A 46 -18.43 2.21 42.60
N ILE A 47 -18.61 2.88 41.46
CA ILE A 47 -19.47 2.38 40.37
C ILE A 47 -18.86 1.14 39.72
N LEU A 48 -17.57 1.16 39.38
CA LEU A 48 -16.89 0.01 38.77
C LEU A 48 -16.73 -1.17 39.73
N PHE A 49 -16.53 -0.91 41.03
CA PHE A 49 -16.43 -1.93 42.08
C PHE A 49 -17.79 -2.58 42.36
N VAL A 50 -18.87 -1.79 42.46
CA VAL A 50 -20.25 -2.32 42.52
C VAL A 50 -20.55 -3.15 41.27
N PHE A 51 -20.14 -2.70 40.09
CA PHE A 51 -20.33 -3.40 38.82
C PHE A 51 -19.58 -4.73 38.73
N LEU A 52 -18.32 -4.79 39.16
CA LEU A 52 -17.53 -6.04 39.22
C LEU A 52 -18.04 -7.01 40.30
N THR A 53 -18.52 -6.47 41.42
CA THR A 53 -19.09 -7.27 42.52
C THR A 53 -20.44 -7.86 42.08
N CYS A 54 -21.23 -7.14 41.28
CA CYS A 54 -22.44 -7.67 40.63
C CYS A 54 -22.13 -8.77 39.61
N ILE A 55 -21.08 -8.64 38.80
CA ILE A 55 -20.66 -9.67 37.82
C ILE A 55 -20.14 -10.95 38.51
N LEU A 56 -19.39 -10.79 39.61
CA LEU A 56 -18.90 -11.92 40.42
C LEU A 56 -20.04 -12.60 41.18
N ALA A 57 -20.99 -11.83 41.72
CA ALA A 57 -22.22 -12.35 42.31
C ALA A 57 -23.08 -13.10 41.28
N LEU A 58 -23.25 -12.55 40.07
CA LEU A 58 -24.00 -13.18 38.98
C LEU A 58 -23.35 -14.47 38.48
N ASN A 59 -22.02 -14.56 38.37
CA ASN A 59 -21.33 -15.81 38.01
C ASN A 59 -21.35 -16.87 39.12
N GLY A 60 -21.46 -16.47 40.38
CA GLY A 60 -21.68 -17.38 41.52
C GLY A 60 -23.12 -17.88 41.61
N VAL A 61 -24.09 -17.00 41.38
CA VAL A 61 -25.53 -17.29 41.43
C VAL A 61 -25.98 -18.12 40.22
N TYR A 62 -25.43 -17.89 39.02
CA TYR A 62 -25.81 -18.67 37.83
C TYR A 62 -25.37 -20.14 37.87
N LYS A 63 -24.44 -20.51 38.76
CA LYS A 63 -24.11 -21.91 39.03
C LYS A 63 -25.03 -22.60 40.03
N ILE A 64 -25.88 -21.85 40.73
CA ILE A 64 -26.83 -22.36 41.73
C ILE A 64 -28.26 -22.42 41.19
N VAL A 65 -28.58 -21.67 40.12
CA VAL A 65 -29.95 -21.62 39.59
C VAL A 65 -30.15 -22.60 38.42
N THR A 66 -30.16 -23.88 38.76
CA THR A 66 -31.02 -24.85 38.07
C THR A 66 -31.92 -25.45 39.14
N ILE A 67 -33.22 -25.12 39.04
CA ILE A 67 -34.39 -25.62 39.78
C ILE A 67 -34.89 -24.71 40.93
N GLN A 68 -36.09 -24.13 40.69
CA GLN A 68 -37.05 -23.46 41.59
C GLN A 68 -36.63 -22.14 42.29
N LEU A 69 -37.13 -21.01 41.77
CA LEU A 69 -37.17 -19.73 42.50
C LEU A 69 -38.64 -19.32 42.76
N PRO A 70 -39.02 -18.88 43.97
CA PRO A 70 -40.34 -18.36 44.28
C PRO A 70 -40.61 -16.95 43.69
N LEU A 71 -41.90 -16.61 43.54
CA LEU A 71 -42.47 -15.44 42.83
C LEU A 71 -41.78 -14.08 43.13
N LEU A 72 -41.26 -13.89 44.34
CA LEU A 72 -40.62 -12.64 44.78
C LEU A 72 -39.28 -12.37 44.07
N GLU A 73 -38.56 -13.41 43.67
CA GLU A 73 -37.26 -13.30 43.02
C GLU A 73 -37.40 -13.05 41.51
N THR A 74 -38.48 -13.55 40.89
CA THR A 74 -38.87 -13.21 39.50
C THR A 74 -39.22 -11.72 39.38
N VAL A 75 -39.94 -11.17 40.36
CA VAL A 75 -40.24 -9.74 40.42
C VAL A 75 -38.96 -8.90 40.58
N SER A 76 -38.03 -9.34 41.44
CA SER A 76 -36.72 -8.68 41.62
C SER A 76 -35.87 -8.66 40.34
N LEU A 77 -35.92 -9.75 39.56
CA LEU A 77 -35.23 -9.86 38.26
C LEU A 77 -35.87 -8.97 37.18
N LEU A 78 -37.21 -8.82 37.18
CA LEU A 78 -37.94 -7.91 36.29
C LEU A 78 -37.61 -6.44 36.59
N PHE A 79 -37.54 -6.06 37.88
CA PHE A 79 -37.08 -4.73 38.28
C PHE A 79 -35.62 -4.47 37.86
N PHE A 80 -34.75 -5.49 37.94
CA PHE A 80 -33.36 -5.37 37.51
C PHE A 80 -33.23 -5.18 35.99
N VAL A 81 -33.94 -5.96 35.17
CA VAL A 81 -33.94 -5.80 33.71
C VAL A 81 -34.57 -4.48 33.28
N GLY A 82 -35.69 -4.08 33.91
CA GLY A 82 -36.29 -2.77 33.72
C GLY A 82 -35.34 -1.63 34.06
N GLY A 83 -34.64 -1.72 35.20
CA GLY A 83 -33.63 -0.75 35.62
C GLY A 83 -32.44 -0.66 34.66
N PHE A 84 -31.95 -1.80 34.18
CA PHE A 84 -30.85 -1.86 33.21
C PHE A 84 -31.24 -1.29 31.84
N CYS A 85 -32.43 -1.61 31.33
CA CYS A 85 -32.96 -1.01 30.10
C CYS A 85 -33.19 0.51 30.25
N THR A 86 -33.63 0.97 31.42
CA THR A 86 -33.80 2.41 31.73
C THR A 86 -32.45 3.13 31.73
N PHE A 87 -31.42 2.52 32.31
CA PHE A 87 -30.05 3.03 32.28
C PHE A 87 -29.52 3.13 30.84
N LEU A 88 -29.68 2.09 30.03
CA LEU A 88 -29.24 2.11 28.63
C LEU A 88 -29.99 3.17 27.83
N TYR A 89 -31.31 3.27 27.98
CA TYR A 89 -32.12 4.30 27.32
C TYR A 89 -31.68 5.72 27.71
N GLY A 90 -31.52 5.99 29.02
CA GLY A 90 -31.06 7.28 29.53
C GLY A 90 -29.66 7.64 29.02
N PHE A 91 -28.73 6.69 29.09
CA PHE A 91 -27.34 6.87 28.64
C PHE A 91 -27.23 7.13 27.13
N PHE A 92 -27.92 6.35 26.29
CA PHE A 92 -27.89 6.55 24.83
C PHE A 92 -28.69 7.76 24.37
N SER A 93 -29.79 8.10 25.06
CA SER A 93 -30.53 9.33 24.78
C SER A 93 -29.70 10.57 25.11
N LEU A 94 -28.90 10.53 26.19
CA LEU A 94 -27.92 11.58 26.50
C LEU A 94 -26.85 11.72 25.40
N LEU A 95 -26.31 10.61 24.90
CA LEU A 95 -25.31 10.61 23.82
C LEU A 95 -25.87 11.12 22.48
N VAL A 96 -27.18 11.03 22.26
CA VAL A 96 -27.87 11.50 21.05
C VAL A 96 -28.29 12.97 21.16
N SER A 97 -28.66 13.43 22.36
CA SER A 97 -29.26 14.76 22.59
C SER A 97 -28.25 15.88 22.80
N SER A 98 -27.01 15.56 23.19
CA SER A 98 -26.04 16.56 23.61
C SER A 98 -24.80 16.60 22.71
N ASN A 99 -24.13 17.75 22.68
CA ASN A 99 -22.77 17.91 22.14
C ASN A 99 -21.72 17.09 22.91
N VAL A 100 -22.14 16.19 23.81
CA VAL A 100 -21.29 15.36 24.64
C VAL A 100 -20.37 14.47 23.83
N VAL A 101 -20.60 14.11 22.57
CA VAL A 101 -19.52 13.42 21.82
C VAL A 101 -18.30 14.33 21.61
N VAL A 102 -18.52 15.63 21.42
CA VAL A 102 -17.47 16.65 21.32
C VAL A 102 -16.94 16.97 22.73
N ASP A 103 -17.81 17.15 23.72
CA ASP A 103 -17.38 17.43 25.09
C ASP A 103 -16.74 16.23 25.78
N PHE A 104 -17.05 14.99 25.41
CA PHE A 104 -16.45 13.74 25.88
C PHE A 104 -15.06 13.54 25.24
N VAL A 105 -14.86 14.02 24.01
CA VAL A 105 -13.53 14.13 23.39
C VAL A 105 -12.70 15.24 24.02
N ILE A 106 -13.33 16.35 24.46
CA ILE A 106 -12.69 17.45 25.21
C ILE A 106 -12.35 17.03 26.65
N LEU A 107 -13.28 16.35 27.35
CA LEU A 107 -13.12 15.79 28.70
C LEU A 107 -12.03 14.72 28.75
N LEU A 108 -11.76 14.05 27.62
CA LEU A 108 -10.73 13.02 27.51
C LEU A 108 -9.32 13.56 27.21
N ASN A 109 -9.06 14.88 27.17
CA ASN A 109 -7.70 15.33 26.84
C ASN A 109 -7.24 16.67 27.43
N MET A 110 -6.15 16.59 28.19
CA MET A 110 -4.96 17.43 28.02
C MET A 110 -5.16 18.95 28.06
N GLU A 111 -4.87 19.54 29.22
CA GLU A 111 -4.63 20.98 29.41
C GLU A 111 -3.57 21.59 28.48
N LYS A 112 -2.79 20.78 27.75
CA LYS A 112 -1.73 21.28 26.84
C LYS A 112 -2.15 21.60 25.41
N ILE A 113 -3.40 21.32 25.00
CA ILE A 113 -3.88 21.61 23.63
C ILE A 113 -5.13 22.52 23.68
N LEU A 114 -5.08 23.57 24.49
CA LEU A 114 -6.13 24.60 24.50
C LEU A 114 -5.82 25.79 23.60
N HIS A 115 -4.61 25.89 23.03
CA HIS A 115 -4.20 27.02 22.20
C HIS A 115 -4.42 26.83 20.68
N GLU A 116 -4.86 25.66 20.22
CA GLU A 116 -5.15 25.39 18.80
C GLU A 116 -6.59 24.88 18.55
N LYS A 117 -7.53 25.35 19.37
CA LYS A 117 -8.93 24.90 19.40
C LYS A 117 -9.66 25.14 18.06
N GLU A 118 -9.36 26.22 17.35
CA GLU A 118 -10.03 26.57 16.08
C GLU A 118 -9.46 25.84 14.86
N LYS A 119 -8.14 25.59 14.82
CA LYS A 119 -7.49 24.90 13.69
C LYS A 119 -7.81 23.40 13.66
N ALA A 120 -7.81 22.73 14.82
CA ALA A 120 -8.11 21.30 14.90
C ALA A 120 -9.57 20.99 14.52
N VAL A 121 -10.52 21.86 14.91
CA VAL A 121 -11.94 21.72 14.57
C VAL A 121 -12.18 21.99 13.07
N GLN A 122 -11.49 22.95 12.46
CA GLN A 122 -11.53 23.17 11.00
C GLN A 122 -10.92 22.00 10.20
N LEU A 123 -9.81 21.41 10.69
CA LEU A 123 -9.14 20.27 10.04
C LEU A 123 -9.93 18.95 10.17
N LEU A 124 -10.63 18.72 11.29
CA LEU A 124 -11.45 17.52 11.50
C LEU A 124 -12.85 17.65 10.89
N GLY A 125 -13.43 18.85 10.89
CA GLY A 125 -14.75 19.14 10.31
C GLY A 125 -14.79 19.07 8.78
N SER A 126 -13.64 19.15 8.10
CA SER A 126 -13.53 19.12 6.64
C SER A 126 -13.26 17.72 6.05
N SER A 127 -13.00 16.71 6.89
CA SER A 127 -12.77 15.33 6.44
C SER A 127 -14.09 14.62 6.09
N PRO A 128 -14.32 14.20 4.83
CA PRO A 128 -15.52 13.47 4.43
C PRO A 128 -15.71 12.14 5.18
N SER A 129 -14.60 11.57 5.68
CA SER A 129 -14.55 10.35 6.47
C SER A 129 -15.11 10.55 7.88
N TRP A 130 -14.79 11.70 8.51
CA TRP A 130 -15.23 12.01 9.86
C TRP A 130 -16.71 12.39 9.91
N ILE A 131 -17.19 13.15 8.92
CA ILE A 131 -18.62 13.46 8.75
C ILE A 131 -19.45 12.18 8.55
N ARG A 132 -18.97 11.25 7.70
CA ARG A 132 -19.64 9.95 7.51
C ARG A 132 -19.67 9.12 8.81
N TYR A 133 -18.58 9.13 9.56
CA TYR A 133 -18.46 8.40 10.82
C TYR A 133 -19.35 8.98 11.93
N TYR A 134 -19.38 10.30 12.08
CA TYR A 134 -20.29 10.99 13.02
C TYR A 134 -21.76 10.70 12.71
N LYS A 135 -22.15 10.75 11.42
CA LYS A 135 -23.51 10.37 10.99
C LYS A 135 -23.82 8.90 11.26
N PHE A 136 -22.84 8.00 11.12
CA PHE A 136 -22.99 6.57 11.43
C PHE A 136 -23.22 6.32 12.92
N LEU A 137 -22.39 6.91 13.78
CA LEU A 137 -22.51 6.82 15.24
C LEU A 137 -23.86 7.35 15.73
N LYS A 138 -24.25 8.56 15.29
CA LYS A 138 -25.54 9.17 15.66
C LYS A 138 -26.72 8.28 15.24
N LYS A 139 -26.67 7.71 14.03
CA LYS A 139 -27.70 6.78 13.52
C LYS A 139 -27.79 5.50 14.33
N HIS A 140 -26.66 4.95 14.80
CA HIS A 140 -26.66 3.69 15.56
C HIS A 140 -27.00 3.90 17.03
N CYS A 141 -26.52 4.96 17.67
CA CYS A 141 -26.92 5.32 19.03
C CYS A 141 -28.43 5.62 19.11
N SER A 142 -29.01 6.31 18.10
CA SER A 142 -30.45 6.53 18.03
C SER A 142 -31.25 5.22 17.88
N ARG A 143 -30.78 4.27 17.06
CA ARG A 143 -31.43 2.95 16.92
C ARG A 143 -31.36 2.13 18.20
N ILE A 144 -30.23 2.15 18.90
CA ILE A 144 -30.05 1.45 20.18
C ILE A 144 -30.92 2.08 21.27
N SER A 145 -31.02 3.41 21.32
CA SER A 145 -31.93 4.12 22.23
C SER A 145 -33.39 3.72 21.97
N ASN A 146 -33.83 3.72 20.71
CA ASN A 146 -35.20 3.30 20.36
C ASN A 146 -35.47 1.83 20.72
N LEU A 147 -34.50 0.93 20.50
CA LEU A 147 -34.62 -0.48 20.88
C LEU A 147 -34.68 -0.67 22.40
N ALA A 148 -33.88 0.07 23.17
CA ALA A 148 -33.94 0.06 24.63
C ALA A 148 -35.28 0.57 25.16
N ALA A 149 -35.86 1.60 24.51
CA ALA A 149 -37.20 2.09 24.82
C ALA A 149 -38.29 1.04 24.54
N MET A 150 -38.18 0.31 23.42
CA MET A 150 -39.11 -0.78 23.10
C MET A 150 -39.02 -1.92 24.12
N SER A 151 -37.82 -2.33 24.53
CA SER A 151 -37.65 -3.33 25.59
C SER A 151 -38.21 -2.86 26.93
N LEU A 152 -38.09 -1.58 27.25
CA LEU A 152 -38.69 -0.96 28.44
C LEU A 152 -40.22 -0.94 28.39
N SER A 153 -40.81 -0.70 27.22
CA SER A 153 -42.26 -0.76 27.01
C SER A 153 -42.81 -2.19 27.13
N CYS A 154 -42.07 -3.20 26.66
CA CYS A 154 -42.43 -4.61 26.83
C CYS A 154 -42.38 -5.04 28.30
N SER A 155 -41.34 -4.64 29.05
CA SER A 155 -41.21 -5.01 30.46
C SER A 155 -42.27 -4.34 31.34
N SER A 156 -42.61 -3.07 31.09
CA SER A 156 -43.69 -2.37 31.78
C SER A 156 -45.08 -2.95 31.45
N SER A 157 -45.33 -3.35 30.20
CA SER A 157 -46.58 -4.03 29.80
C SER A 157 -46.72 -5.41 30.45
N LEU A 158 -45.64 -6.18 30.54
CA LEU A 158 -45.62 -7.47 31.24
C LEU A 158 -45.88 -7.32 32.75
N ILE A 159 -45.32 -6.28 33.37
CA ILE A 159 -45.55 -5.96 34.79
C ILE A 159 -47.01 -5.53 35.04
N ALA A 160 -47.59 -4.74 34.14
CA ALA A 160 -48.99 -4.33 34.23
C ALA A 160 -49.96 -5.52 34.07
N TRP A 161 -49.68 -6.39 33.10
CA TRP A 161 -50.46 -7.61 32.86
C TRP A 161 -50.44 -8.58 34.06
N TYR A 162 -49.26 -8.79 34.66
CA TYR A 162 -49.14 -9.60 35.89
C TYR A 162 -49.88 -9.00 37.09
N ARG A 163 -50.07 -7.67 37.13
CA ARG A 163 -50.73 -6.98 38.24
C ARG A 163 -52.25 -7.13 38.20
N GLU A 164 -52.84 -7.13 37.00
CA GLU A 164 -54.27 -7.39 36.79
C GLU A 164 -54.61 -8.87 37.07
N ASP A 165 -53.76 -9.80 36.61
CA ASP A 165 -53.94 -11.23 36.92
C ASP A 165 -53.80 -11.50 38.43
N LEU A 166 -52.90 -10.83 39.16
CA LEU A 166 -52.82 -11.01 40.62
C LEU A 166 -54.09 -10.56 41.36
N GLN A 167 -54.76 -9.49 40.92
CA GLN A 167 -56.03 -9.03 41.51
C GLN A 167 -57.20 -9.96 41.15
N LEU A 168 -57.21 -10.49 39.93
CA LEU A 168 -58.20 -11.48 39.49
C LEU A 168 -58.03 -12.82 40.22
N ILE A 169 -56.78 -13.28 40.38
CA ILE A 169 -56.40 -14.50 41.09
C ILE A 169 -56.71 -14.39 42.58
N THR A 170 -56.46 -13.24 43.23
CA THR A 170 -56.76 -13.06 44.66
C THR A 170 -58.26 -12.92 44.96
N SER A 171 -59.05 -12.34 44.05
CA SER A 171 -60.51 -12.22 44.21
C SER A 171 -61.27 -13.52 43.91
N ILE A 172 -60.73 -14.38 43.04
CA ILE A 172 -61.34 -15.68 42.70
C ILE A 172 -60.88 -16.80 43.65
N LEU A 173 -59.63 -16.78 44.14
CA LEU A 173 -59.07 -17.90 44.90
C LEU A 173 -59.28 -17.84 46.42
N LEU A 174 -59.63 -16.70 47.02
CA LEU A 174 -59.91 -16.64 48.46
C LEU A 174 -61.16 -17.44 48.91
N PRO A 175 -62.27 -17.50 48.14
CA PRO A 175 -63.43 -18.31 48.52
C PRO A 175 -63.32 -19.80 48.17
N ILE A 176 -62.43 -20.18 47.24
CA ILE A 176 -62.36 -21.56 46.69
C ILE A 176 -61.39 -22.46 47.48
N TRP A 177 -60.62 -21.89 48.42
CA TRP A 177 -59.58 -22.61 49.17
C TRP A 177 -60.09 -23.50 50.32
N SER A 178 -61.30 -24.05 50.18
CA SER A 178 -61.81 -25.08 51.11
C SER A 178 -62.39 -26.32 50.44
N SER A 179 -62.38 -26.46 49.11
CA SER A 179 -62.91 -27.69 48.50
C SER A 179 -62.36 -28.00 47.10
N PHE A 180 -61.79 -29.20 47.00
CA PHE A 180 -61.50 -30.02 45.80
C PHE A 180 -60.20 -29.83 45.00
N SER A 181 -59.63 -31.01 44.76
CA SER A 181 -58.46 -31.40 43.97
C SER A 181 -58.74 -31.44 42.47
N THR A 182 -57.88 -30.85 41.62
CA THR A 182 -57.76 -31.26 40.20
C THR A 182 -56.40 -30.86 39.57
N PRO A 183 -55.79 -31.66 38.66
CA PRO A 183 -54.46 -31.38 38.08
C PRO A 183 -54.44 -30.46 36.84
N TYR A 184 -55.60 -29.98 36.37
CA TYR A 184 -55.70 -29.27 35.08
C TYR A 184 -55.10 -27.84 35.07
N TYR A 185 -54.92 -27.21 36.24
CA TYR A 185 -54.34 -25.86 36.35
C TYR A 185 -52.81 -25.82 36.28
N ILE A 186 -52.13 -26.96 36.47
CA ILE A 186 -50.66 -27.02 36.44
C ILE A 186 -50.14 -26.95 35.00
N ILE A 187 -50.88 -27.46 34.02
CA ILE A 187 -50.44 -27.50 32.61
C ILE A 187 -50.59 -26.12 31.93
N SER A 188 -51.62 -25.34 32.25
CA SER A 188 -51.77 -23.97 31.75
C SER A 188 -50.77 -23.00 32.39
N ALA A 189 -50.50 -23.14 33.70
CA ALA A 189 -49.48 -22.36 34.40
C ALA A 189 -48.05 -22.66 33.89
N ILE A 190 -47.72 -23.93 33.62
CA ILE A 190 -46.43 -24.32 33.03
C ILE A 190 -46.30 -23.83 31.58
N GLY A 191 -47.39 -23.81 30.80
CA GLY A 191 -47.41 -23.24 29.44
C GLY A 191 -47.11 -21.75 29.42
N ILE A 192 -47.74 -20.97 30.30
CA ILE A 192 -47.56 -19.51 30.43
C ILE A 192 -46.17 -19.17 31.00
N LEU A 193 -45.67 -19.96 31.96
CA LEU A 193 -44.29 -19.85 32.46
C LEU A 193 -43.27 -20.16 31.34
N SER A 194 -43.47 -21.20 30.53
CA SER A 194 -42.52 -21.56 29.46
C SER A 194 -42.39 -20.47 28.38
N GLN A 195 -43.50 -19.82 27.99
CA GLN A 195 -43.48 -18.73 27.01
C GLN A 195 -42.83 -17.46 27.56
N THR A 196 -43.07 -17.14 28.84
CA THR A 196 -42.43 -15.97 29.49
C THR A 196 -40.93 -16.16 29.71
N TRP A 197 -40.47 -17.38 30.04
CA TRP A 197 -39.04 -17.70 30.13
C TRP A 197 -38.31 -17.60 28.78
N ILE A 198 -38.94 -18.04 27.68
CA ILE A 198 -38.38 -17.91 26.33
C ILE A 198 -38.27 -16.43 25.93
N SER A 199 -39.33 -15.63 26.16
CA SER A 199 -39.29 -14.19 25.88
C SER A 199 -38.22 -13.47 26.71
N PHE A 200 -38.02 -13.88 27.97
CA PHE A 200 -37.00 -13.30 28.85
C PHE A 200 -35.57 -13.67 28.41
N ALA A 201 -35.34 -14.94 28.06
CA ALA A 201 -34.06 -15.40 27.53
C ALA A 201 -33.72 -14.67 26.22
N LEU A 202 -34.69 -14.52 25.31
CA LEU A 202 -34.51 -13.79 24.05
C LEU A 202 -34.18 -12.31 24.29
N CYS A 203 -34.88 -11.64 25.21
CA CYS A 203 -34.57 -10.25 25.59
C CYS A 203 -33.17 -10.12 26.20
N PHE A 204 -32.77 -11.02 27.09
CA PHE A 204 -31.45 -10.99 27.72
C PHE A 204 -30.33 -11.26 26.72
N THR A 205 -30.47 -12.29 25.87
CA THR A 205 -29.51 -12.58 24.79
C THR A 205 -29.42 -11.43 23.80
N PHE A 206 -30.53 -10.76 23.49
CA PHE A 206 -30.56 -9.59 22.62
C PHE A 206 -29.85 -8.38 23.25
N CYS A 207 -30.08 -8.09 24.54
CA CYS A 207 -29.38 -7.03 25.26
C CYS A 207 -27.87 -7.31 25.38
N TYR A 208 -27.49 -8.56 25.61
CA TYR A 208 -26.08 -8.99 25.64
C TYR A 208 -25.41 -8.81 24.27
N PHE A 209 -26.08 -9.20 23.19
CA PHE A 209 -25.60 -9.00 21.82
C PHE A 209 -25.43 -7.52 21.45
N LEU A 210 -26.37 -6.66 21.87
CA LEU A 210 -26.25 -5.22 21.70
C LEU A 210 -25.09 -4.61 22.50
N PHE A 211 -24.84 -5.12 23.71
CA PHE A 211 -23.71 -4.73 24.53
C PHE A 211 -22.36 -5.11 23.91
N ASP A 212 -22.24 -6.33 23.37
CA ASP A 212 -21.02 -6.76 22.66
C ASP A 212 -20.74 -5.90 21.42
N ILE A 213 -21.77 -5.60 20.62
CA ILE A 213 -21.64 -4.67 19.48
C ILE A 213 -21.16 -3.29 19.95
N PHE A 214 -21.69 -2.80 21.07
CA PHE A 214 -21.31 -1.51 21.63
C PHE A 214 -19.87 -1.49 22.17
N MET A 215 -19.44 -2.54 22.87
CA MET A 215 -18.06 -2.66 23.36
C MET A 215 -17.05 -2.76 22.22
N ILE A 216 -17.38 -3.49 21.15
CA ILE A 216 -16.57 -3.52 19.92
C ILE A 216 -16.50 -2.12 19.28
N ALA A 217 -17.60 -1.36 19.30
CA ALA A 217 -17.63 0.00 18.79
C ALA A 217 -16.74 0.95 19.62
N ILE A 218 -16.85 0.93 20.95
CA ILE A 218 -15.99 1.72 21.86
C ILE A 218 -14.52 1.37 21.63
N LEU A 219 -14.17 0.08 21.61
CA LEU A 219 -12.78 -0.35 21.42
C LEU A 219 -12.21 0.18 20.09
N LYS A 220 -13.01 0.14 19.01
CA LYS A 220 -12.64 0.71 17.71
C LYS A 220 -12.49 2.24 17.77
N VAL A 221 -13.36 2.94 18.50
CA VAL A 221 -13.28 4.40 18.71
C VAL A 221 -11.99 4.74 19.44
N THR A 222 -11.72 4.09 20.58
CA THR A 222 -10.53 4.35 21.40
C THR A 222 -9.25 4.08 20.63
N LEU A 223 -9.16 2.95 19.89
CA LEU A 223 -8.01 2.65 19.04
C LEU A 223 -7.80 3.69 17.94
N ASN A 224 -8.88 4.16 17.30
CA ASN A 224 -8.79 5.22 16.29
C ASN A 224 -8.39 6.57 16.88
N LEU A 225 -8.87 6.92 18.07
CA LEU A 225 -8.48 8.15 18.78
C LEU A 225 -7.02 8.11 19.21
N VAL A 226 -6.51 6.96 19.68
CA VAL A 226 -5.08 6.78 19.98
C VAL A 226 -4.23 6.95 18.71
N ARG A 227 -4.66 6.37 17.58
CA ARG A 227 -3.99 6.57 16.28
C ARG A 227 -4.03 8.03 15.83
N LEU A 228 -5.16 8.72 15.99
CA LEU A 228 -5.29 10.14 15.66
C LEU A 228 -4.42 11.03 16.55
N LYS A 229 -4.35 10.75 17.86
CA LYS A 229 -3.48 11.46 18.80
C LYS A 229 -2.01 11.27 18.44
N ARG A 230 -1.61 10.05 18.07
CA ARG A 230 -0.24 9.75 17.58
C ARG A 230 0.04 10.50 16.27
N ARG A 231 -0.89 10.46 15.31
CA ARG A 231 -0.79 11.23 14.06
C ARG A 231 -0.71 12.73 14.29
N ALA A 232 -1.49 13.29 15.21
CA ALA A 232 -1.45 14.71 15.54
C ALA A 232 -0.11 15.08 16.22
N GLY A 233 0.43 14.21 17.08
CA GLY A 233 1.76 14.35 17.65
C GLY A 233 2.87 14.29 16.59
N ASP A 234 2.77 13.37 15.63
CA ASP A 234 3.71 13.26 14.51
C ASP A 234 3.62 14.49 13.59
N ILE A 235 2.41 14.94 13.23
CA ILE A 235 2.19 16.15 12.41
C ILE A 235 2.69 17.41 13.12
N ALA A 236 2.43 17.56 14.42
CA ALA A 236 2.94 18.67 15.22
C ALA A 236 4.47 18.64 15.29
N THR A 237 5.07 17.46 15.47
CA THR A 237 6.54 17.28 15.47
C THR A 237 7.14 17.62 14.11
N MET A 238 6.47 17.23 13.02
CA MET A 238 6.86 17.59 11.64
C MET A 238 6.71 19.09 11.34
N ALA A 239 5.86 19.80 12.07
CA ALA A 239 5.62 21.24 11.88
C ALA A 239 6.55 22.15 12.70
N THR A 240 7.17 21.65 13.78
CA THR A 240 7.88 22.50 14.77
C THR A 240 9.39 22.30 14.90
N LYS A 241 10.00 21.32 14.21
CA LYS A 241 11.45 21.05 14.31
C LYS A 241 12.11 20.99 12.92
N ASP A 242 13.41 21.24 12.87
CA ASP A 242 14.27 20.89 11.73
C ASP A 242 14.17 19.38 11.47
N VAL A 243 13.23 18.98 10.61
CA VAL A 243 12.98 17.59 10.25
C VAL A 243 14.16 17.08 9.43
N LYS A 244 14.97 16.20 10.02
CA LYS A 244 16.11 15.58 9.33
C LYS A 244 15.66 14.32 8.61
N VAL A 245 15.83 14.30 7.28
CA VAL A 245 15.54 13.14 6.44
C VAL A 245 16.61 12.07 6.62
N LYS A 246 16.19 10.84 6.91
CA LYS A 246 17.06 9.68 7.18
C LYS A 246 17.38 8.86 5.93
N VAL A 247 16.44 8.78 4.99
CA VAL A 247 16.59 8.05 3.72
C VAL A 247 17.29 8.95 2.67
N PHE A 248 17.99 8.40 1.69
CA PHE A 248 18.92 9.15 0.81
C PHE A 248 20.27 9.52 1.43
N LYS A 249 20.79 8.71 2.36
CA LYS A 249 22.19 8.77 2.82
C LYS A 249 22.99 7.60 2.26
N SER A 250 24.32 7.68 2.35
CA SER A 250 25.19 6.59 1.89
C SER A 250 25.27 5.44 2.90
N PHE A 251 25.20 4.20 2.41
CA PHE A 251 25.18 2.97 3.20
C PHE A 251 26.48 2.16 3.06
N ARG A 252 26.69 1.22 3.98
CA ARG A 252 27.71 0.18 3.90
C ARG A 252 27.06 -1.17 3.61
N GLU A 253 27.83 -2.10 3.06
CA GLU A 253 27.36 -3.47 2.82
C GLU A 253 27.12 -4.23 4.14
N THR A 254 26.08 -5.04 4.16
CA THR A 254 25.79 -6.01 5.21
C THR A 254 26.18 -7.40 4.71
N ARG A 255 27.45 -7.76 4.88
CA ARG A 255 28.01 -9.04 4.40
C ARG A 255 27.65 -10.24 5.29
N ASN A 256 27.60 -10.01 6.59
CA ASN A 256 27.13 -10.99 7.56
C ASN A 256 25.61 -10.81 7.71
N PRO A 257 24.79 -11.82 7.38
CA PRO A 257 23.35 -11.66 7.42
C PRO A 257 22.82 -11.35 8.82
N GLU A 258 21.94 -10.36 8.93
CA GLU A 258 21.15 -10.12 10.14
C GLU A 258 19.87 -10.95 10.08
N PHE A 259 19.58 -11.72 11.12
CA PHE A 259 18.37 -12.55 11.17
C PHE A 259 17.30 -11.92 12.06
N ALA A 260 16.11 -11.77 11.51
CA ALA A 260 14.93 -11.31 12.20
C ALA A 260 13.89 -12.42 12.30
N GLN A 261 13.26 -12.56 13.46
CA GLN A 261 12.11 -13.46 13.64
C GLN A 261 10.86 -12.84 13.04
N ILE A 262 10.03 -13.67 12.42
CA ILE A 262 8.72 -13.24 11.90
C ILE A 262 7.73 -13.20 13.06
N ILE A 263 7.07 -12.05 13.23
CA ILE A 263 5.91 -11.86 14.08
C ILE A 263 4.67 -12.06 13.20
N GLY A 264 3.82 -13.03 13.55
CA GLY A 264 2.76 -13.54 12.67
C GLY A 264 3.16 -14.87 12.03
N GLU A 265 2.42 -15.32 11.03
CA GLU A 265 2.68 -16.60 10.36
C GLU A 265 2.60 -16.44 8.84
N ILE A 266 3.76 -16.36 8.19
CA ILE A 266 3.85 -16.36 6.73
C ILE A 266 3.77 -17.81 6.24
N PRO A 267 2.92 -18.15 5.25
CA PRO A 267 2.84 -19.49 4.71
C PRO A 267 4.17 -20.02 4.17
N VAL A 268 4.43 -21.32 4.31
CA VAL A 268 5.66 -21.98 3.84
C VAL A 268 5.90 -21.78 2.34
N TRP A 269 4.84 -21.74 1.53
CA TRP A 269 4.93 -21.51 0.08
C TRP A 269 5.44 -20.12 -0.31
N ALA A 270 5.42 -19.16 0.63
CA ALA A 270 5.99 -17.83 0.43
C ALA A 270 7.44 -17.73 0.96
N SER A 271 8.12 -18.86 1.14
CA SER A 271 9.57 -18.90 1.39
C SER A 271 10.33 -18.67 0.09
N GLY A 272 11.45 -17.94 0.15
CA GLY A 272 12.19 -17.54 -1.03
C GLY A 272 13.14 -16.37 -0.79
N LEU A 273 13.53 -15.70 -1.87
CA LEU A 273 14.42 -14.55 -1.84
C LEU A 273 13.70 -13.30 -2.35
N LEU A 274 13.55 -12.28 -1.50
CA LEU A 274 13.18 -10.94 -1.94
C LEU A 274 14.46 -10.16 -2.24
N LEU A 275 14.67 -9.83 -3.51
CA LEU A 275 15.81 -9.04 -3.99
C LEU A 275 15.34 -7.66 -4.41
N ARG A 276 16.10 -6.62 -4.06
CA ARG A 276 15.78 -5.23 -4.42
C ARG A 276 17.00 -4.49 -4.91
N SER A 277 16.81 -3.61 -5.89
CA SER A 277 17.82 -2.65 -6.31
C SER A 277 17.60 -1.31 -5.63
N CYS A 278 18.63 -0.84 -4.94
CA CYS A 278 18.58 0.35 -4.09
C CYS A 278 19.72 1.30 -4.48
N PRO A 279 19.48 2.55 -4.89
CA PRO A 279 20.54 3.54 -4.87
C PRO A 279 20.98 3.71 -3.40
N ALA A 280 22.28 3.64 -3.13
CA ALA A 280 22.76 3.50 -1.76
C ALA A 280 24.07 4.24 -1.44
N LYS A 281 24.74 4.87 -2.41
CA LYS A 281 25.93 5.69 -2.15
C LYS A 281 25.93 6.97 -2.99
N TRP A 282 25.91 8.11 -2.31
CA TRP A 282 25.89 9.46 -2.90
C TRP A 282 27.00 10.38 -2.40
N ASP A 283 27.62 10.07 -1.27
CA ASP A 283 28.54 10.97 -0.59
C ASP A 283 29.96 10.38 -0.60
N TYR A 284 30.89 11.23 -1.02
CA TYR A 284 32.33 11.08 -0.88
C TYR A 284 32.88 12.28 -0.09
N PRO A 285 34.12 12.21 0.45
CA PRO A 285 34.63 13.24 1.35
C PRO A 285 34.58 14.68 0.79
N LYS A 286 34.79 14.86 -0.52
CA LYS A 286 34.79 16.18 -1.19
C LYS A 286 33.80 16.26 -2.35
N PHE A 287 32.91 15.28 -2.48
CA PHE A 287 31.98 15.22 -3.61
C PHE A 287 30.65 14.62 -3.18
N ARG A 288 29.55 15.16 -3.70
CA ARG A 288 28.21 14.63 -3.51
C ARG A 288 27.50 14.52 -4.86
N LEU A 289 26.86 13.39 -5.11
CA LEU A 289 26.01 13.20 -6.28
C LEU A 289 24.71 14.02 -6.17
N ASN A 290 24.14 14.44 -7.30
CA ASN A 290 23.11 15.47 -7.35
C ASN A 290 21.68 14.93 -7.31
N HIS A 291 21.45 13.66 -7.64
CA HIS A 291 20.09 13.13 -7.86
C HIS A 291 19.89 11.75 -7.23
N ALA A 292 18.65 11.41 -6.89
CA ALA A 292 18.31 10.14 -6.23
C ALA A 292 18.81 8.92 -7.02
N VAL A 293 18.55 8.89 -8.32
CA VAL A 293 18.99 7.79 -9.19
C VAL A 293 20.47 7.82 -9.55
N ASP A 294 21.24 8.85 -9.17
CA ASP A 294 22.69 8.83 -9.42
C ASP A 294 23.42 7.94 -8.39
N GLY A 295 22.83 7.70 -7.22
CA GLY A 295 23.48 6.96 -6.15
C GLY A 295 23.81 5.53 -6.54
N TYR A 296 25.04 5.07 -6.28
CA TYR A 296 25.50 3.76 -6.74
C TYR A 296 24.65 2.62 -6.20
N THR A 297 24.35 1.66 -7.08
CA THR A 297 23.38 0.61 -6.81
C THR A 297 23.91 -0.42 -5.81
N MET A 298 23.14 -0.67 -4.77
CA MET A 298 23.27 -1.78 -3.85
C MET A 298 22.09 -2.74 -4.07
N ILE A 299 22.39 -4.03 -4.04
CA ILE A 299 21.38 -5.08 -4.03
C ILE A 299 21.18 -5.53 -2.59
N THR A 300 19.93 -5.51 -2.15
CA THR A 300 19.53 -6.06 -0.85
C THR A 300 18.83 -7.39 -1.05
N LYS A 301 19.13 -8.36 -0.19
CA LYS A 301 18.51 -9.68 -0.16
C LYS A 301 17.87 -9.94 1.19
N PHE A 302 16.60 -10.35 1.16
CA PHE A 302 15.89 -10.93 2.29
C PHE A 302 15.62 -12.40 1.98
N GLU A 303 16.25 -13.29 2.73
CA GLU A 303 16.04 -14.73 2.65
C GLU A 303 14.91 -15.11 3.61
N VAL A 304 13.74 -15.40 3.06
CA VAL A 304 12.50 -15.61 3.80
C VAL A 304 12.26 -17.10 4.00
N VAL A 305 12.07 -17.50 5.25
CA VAL A 305 11.61 -18.83 5.64
C VAL A 305 10.25 -18.68 6.31
N GLY A 306 9.19 -19.19 5.68
CA GLY A 306 7.83 -19.19 6.23
C GLY A 306 7.58 -20.34 7.23
N GLY A 307 6.38 -20.35 7.82
CA GLY A 307 5.93 -21.32 8.82
C GLY A 307 5.88 -20.76 10.25
N LYS A 308 5.53 -21.62 11.22
CA LYS A 308 5.28 -21.27 12.64
C LYS A 308 6.49 -20.70 13.40
N SER A 309 7.69 -20.81 12.85
CA SER A 309 8.93 -20.22 13.39
C SER A 309 9.73 -19.59 12.25
N GLY A 310 9.01 -18.88 11.38
CA GLY A 310 9.60 -18.25 10.22
C GLY A 310 10.61 -17.16 10.60
N SER A 311 11.60 -16.98 9.73
CA SER A 311 12.68 -16.02 9.93
C SER A 311 13.07 -15.37 8.62
N VAL A 312 13.75 -14.23 8.71
CA VAL A 312 14.23 -13.48 7.55
C VAL A 312 15.69 -13.11 7.75
N GLY A 313 16.57 -13.55 6.84
CA GLY A 313 17.97 -13.13 6.81
C GLY A 313 18.18 -11.94 5.86
N PHE A 314 18.69 -10.82 6.35
CA PHE A 314 19.00 -9.64 5.54
C PHE A 314 20.50 -9.53 5.24
N SER A 315 20.84 -9.29 3.99
CA SER A 315 22.21 -8.98 3.55
C SER A 315 22.20 -8.01 2.38
N SER A 316 23.32 -7.33 2.13
CA SER A 316 23.43 -6.37 1.04
C SER A 316 24.82 -6.30 0.44
N LYS A 317 24.89 -5.99 -0.86
CA LYS A 317 26.15 -5.86 -1.61
C LYS A 317 26.03 -4.82 -2.71
N PHE A 318 27.07 -4.02 -2.93
CA PHE A 318 27.11 -3.09 -4.06
C PHE A 318 27.26 -3.84 -5.39
N LEU A 319 26.52 -3.39 -6.39
CA LEU A 319 26.73 -3.80 -7.77
C LEU A 319 28.13 -3.36 -8.20
N GLN A 320 28.95 -4.32 -8.63
CA GLN A 320 30.34 -4.09 -9.02
C GLN A 320 30.45 -3.51 -10.44
N SER A 321 29.74 -2.41 -10.68
CA SER A 321 29.77 -1.66 -11.93
C SER A 321 31.11 -0.92 -12.09
N GLU A 322 31.53 -0.64 -13.32
CA GLU A 322 32.74 0.16 -13.57
C GLU A 322 32.60 1.57 -12.98
N ALA A 323 31.43 2.20 -13.12
CA ALA A 323 31.14 3.50 -12.53
C ALA A 323 31.37 3.51 -11.00
N PHE A 324 30.83 2.50 -10.29
CA PHE A 324 31.04 2.37 -8.85
C PHE A 324 32.51 2.10 -8.49
N LYS A 325 33.15 1.08 -9.10
CA LYS A 325 34.54 0.71 -8.80
C LYS A 325 35.50 1.87 -8.99
N LYS A 326 35.36 2.58 -10.11
CA LYS A 326 36.16 3.77 -10.42
C LYS A 326 35.93 4.90 -9.42
N ALA A 327 34.68 5.14 -9.02
CA ALA A 327 34.35 6.16 -8.04
C ALA A 327 34.87 5.83 -6.63
N GLU A 328 34.86 4.55 -6.24
CA GLU A 328 35.45 4.10 -4.98
C GLU A 328 36.96 4.30 -4.94
N VAL A 329 37.69 4.01 -6.02
CA VAL A 329 39.15 4.25 -6.07
C VAL A 329 39.45 5.75 -6.02
N ALA A 330 38.73 6.56 -6.79
CA ALA A 330 38.97 7.99 -6.89
C ALA A 330 38.38 8.81 -5.73
N GLN A 331 37.52 8.20 -4.90
CA GLN A 331 36.71 8.86 -3.87
C GLN A 331 35.90 10.05 -4.42
N LYS A 332 35.37 9.91 -5.64
CA LYS A 332 34.55 10.87 -6.38
C LYS A 332 34.05 10.22 -7.69
N PRO A 333 32.89 10.60 -8.25
CA PRO A 333 32.46 10.05 -9.54
C PRO A 333 33.43 10.48 -10.63
N ILE A 334 33.86 9.55 -11.48
CA ILE A 334 34.71 9.87 -12.65
C ILE A 334 34.01 9.56 -13.98
N ILE A 335 32.80 8.99 -13.92
CA ILE A 335 31.88 8.82 -15.05
C ILE A 335 30.64 9.68 -14.79
N HIS A 336 30.04 10.23 -15.84
CA HIS A 336 28.81 11.02 -15.74
C HIS A 336 27.63 10.10 -15.39
N GLU A 337 26.88 10.42 -14.34
CA GLU A 337 25.60 9.79 -14.01
C GLU A 337 24.44 10.60 -14.64
N PHE A 338 23.18 10.29 -14.33
CA PHE A 338 22.01 10.93 -14.93
C PHE A 338 22.00 12.46 -14.73
N SER A 339 22.26 12.94 -13.52
CA SER A 339 22.27 14.38 -13.19
C SER A 339 23.56 14.85 -12.52
N THR A 340 24.59 14.02 -12.50
CA THR A 340 25.89 14.32 -11.89
C THR A 340 27.00 14.23 -12.92
N ARG A 341 27.78 15.31 -13.07
CA ARG A 341 28.99 15.29 -13.90
C ARG A 341 30.12 14.54 -13.19
N SER A 342 31.04 13.99 -13.98
CA SER A 342 32.30 13.45 -13.46
C SER A 342 33.14 14.56 -12.80
N ALA A 343 33.79 14.22 -11.69
CA ALA A 343 34.62 15.15 -10.91
C ALA A 343 35.95 15.43 -11.62
N GLY A 344 35.98 16.52 -12.38
CA GLY A 344 37.11 16.93 -13.23
C GLY A 344 36.69 17.50 -14.58
N SER A 345 35.39 17.44 -14.93
CA SER A 345 34.87 18.10 -16.14
C SER A 345 35.01 19.63 -16.13
N ASP A 346 35.20 20.23 -14.96
CA ASP A 346 35.22 21.69 -14.78
C ASP A 346 36.65 22.29 -14.76
N SER A 347 37.70 21.48 -14.89
CA SER A 347 39.09 21.97 -14.87
C SER A 347 39.58 22.40 -16.24
N LYS A 348 40.26 23.56 -16.31
CA LYS A 348 40.93 24.14 -17.49
C LYS A 348 42.06 23.26 -18.09
N SER A 349 42.26 22.02 -17.61
CA SER A 349 43.34 21.11 -18.01
C SER A 349 42.87 20.02 -18.99
N ALA A 350 42.00 20.36 -19.94
CA ALA A 350 41.47 19.42 -20.95
C ALA A 350 42.47 19.08 -22.08
N ILE A 351 43.75 19.48 -21.97
CA ILE A 351 44.73 19.35 -23.05
C ILE A 351 45.50 18.01 -23.03
N CYS A 352 45.50 17.24 -21.92
CA CYS A 352 46.32 16.02 -21.81
C CYS A 352 45.54 14.68 -21.87
N LYS A 353 44.40 14.59 -22.57
CA LYS A 353 43.74 13.30 -22.83
C LYS A 353 43.21 13.17 -24.27
N VAL A 354 44.09 13.36 -25.25
CA VAL A 354 43.85 12.92 -26.62
C VAL A 354 44.63 11.64 -26.84
N VAL A 355 44.00 10.47 -26.64
CA VAL A 355 44.14 9.24 -27.46
C VAL A 355 42.93 8.32 -27.17
N SER A 356 42.21 7.97 -28.26
CA SER A 356 41.35 6.78 -28.49
C SER A 356 39.95 6.59 -27.86
N SER A 357 39.17 7.62 -27.55
CA SER A 357 37.69 7.56 -27.72
C SER A 357 37.07 8.94 -27.72
N VAL A 358 36.55 9.37 -28.87
CA VAL A 358 35.88 10.68 -29.05
C VAL A 358 34.48 10.71 -28.37
N LEU A 359 34.02 9.57 -27.84
CA LEU A 359 32.73 9.45 -27.17
C LEU A 359 32.92 9.32 -25.64
N PRO A 360 32.20 10.10 -24.82
CA PRO A 360 32.29 10.01 -23.37
C PRO A 360 31.88 8.62 -22.88
N GLU A 361 32.59 8.13 -21.85
CA GLU A 361 32.27 6.86 -21.20
C GLU A 361 30.87 6.94 -20.56
N VAL A 362 30.00 5.97 -20.89
CA VAL A 362 28.62 5.90 -20.41
C VAL A 362 28.56 5.09 -19.11
N THR A 363 27.84 5.58 -18.11
CA THR A 363 27.68 4.88 -16.81
C THR A 363 27.05 3.49 -16.98
N ASP A 364 27.54 2.50 -16.24
CA ASP A 364 26.93 1.17 -16.14
C ASP A 364 26.20 0.95 -14.79
N ASN A 365 25.89 2.04 -14.09
CA ASN A 365 25.20 2.06 -12.81
C ASN A 365 23.70 1.69 -12.98
N CYS A 366 23.41 0.40 -13.16
CA CYS A 366 22.07 -0.10 -13.48
C CYS A 366 21.11 -0.05 -12.28
N LYS A 367 19.80 0.16 -12.54
CA LYS A 367 18.79 0.40 -11.49
C LYS A 367 17.64 -0.57 -11.46
N TYR A 368 17.25 -1.15 -12.59
CA TYR A 368 16.05 -1.97 -12.67
C TYR A 368 16.40 -3.43 -12.46
N ILE A 369 16.15 -3.97 -11.26
CA ILE A 369 16.24 -5.41 -11.02
C ILE A 369 15.00 -6.09 -11.58
N CYS A 370 15.19 -7.15 -12.35
CA CYS A 370 14.09 -7.92 -12.89
C CYS A 370 14.42 -9.40 -13.04
N ASN A 371 13.37 -10.22 -13.05
CA ASN A 371 13.42 -11.60 -13.46
C ASN A 371 12.78 -11.69 -14.84
N SER A 372 13.56 -11.38 -15.88
CA SER A 372 13.14 -11.54 -17.27
C SER A 372 13.50 -12.95 -17.75
N ASP A 373 12.81 -13.45 -18.75
CA ASP A 373 13.18 -14.73 -19.39
C ASP A 373 14.40 -14.59 -20.32
N LEU A 374 15.20 -13.53 -20.16
CA LEU A 374 16.50 -13.39 -20.83
C LEU A 374 17.54 -14.38 -20.28
N CYS A 375 17.44 -14.77 -19.02
CA CYS A 375 18.29 -15.81 -18.44
C CYS A 375 17.65 -16.40 -17.18
N ARG A 376 18.24 -17.48 -16.65
CA ARG A 376 17.75 -18.13 -15.42
C ARG A 376 17.90 -17.26 -14.16
N ASN A 377 18.91 -16.42 -14.15
CA ASN A 377 19.29 -15.59 -13.01
C ASN A 377 18.66 -14.19 -13.13
N PRO A 378 18.44 -13.50 -12.00
CA PRO A 378 18.03 -12.10 -12.02
C PRO A 378 19.01 -11.22 -12.78
N THR A 379 18.47 -10.18 -13.42
CA THR A 379 19.27 -9.16 -14.10
C THR A 379 19.03 -7.77 -13.50
N ILE A 380 20.04 -6.89 -13.60
CA ILE A 380 19.88 -5.46 -13.37
C ILE A 380 20.15 -4.71 -14.67
N ASN A 381 19.20 -3.89 -15.10
CA ASN A 381 19.21 -3.23 -16.39
C ASN A 381 19.24 -1.70 -16.26
N ALA A 382 19.67 -1.04 -17.33
CA ALA A 382 19.67 0.41 -17.51
C ALA A 382 19.20 0.84 -18.90
N ASP A 383 18.67 2.06 -19.02
CA ASP A 383 18.15 2.64 -20.26
C ASP A 383 19.22 2.83 -21.36
N ASN A 384 20.49 2.83 -20.96
CA ASN A 384 21.63 2.91 -21.87
C ASN A 384 22.12 1.54 -22.36
N GLY A 385 21.46 0.46 -21.93
CA GLY A 385 21.70 -0.88 -22.46
C GLY A 385 22.77 -1.71 -21.77
N PHE A 386 23.21 -1.34 -20.57
CA PHE A 386 23.95 -2.25 -19.72
C PHE A 386 23.02 -3.23 -18.98
N LEU A 387 23.46 -4.49 -18.90
CA LEU A 387 22.76 -5.56 -18.18
C LEU A 387 23.77 -6.35 -17.33
N PHE A 388 23.41 -6.62 -16.09
CA PHE A 388 24.20 -7.42 -15.15
C PHE A 388 23.41 -8.66 -14.75
N GLU A 389 23.96 -9.85 -14.99
CA GLU A 389 23.43 -11.11 -14.45
C GLU A 389 23.95 -11.31 -13.03
N LEU A 390 23.05 -11.61 -12.08
CA LEU A 390 23.39 -11.77 -10.66
C LEU A 390 23.24 -13.22 -10.19
N ASP A 391 24.16 -13.67 -9.34
CA ASP A 391 23.89 -14.83 -8.49
C ASP A 391 22.94 -14.38 -7.35
N PRO A 392 21.70 -14.90 -7.28
CA PRO A 392 20.75 -14.48 -6.26
C PRO A 392 21.14 -14.89 -4.84
N LYS A 393 22.03 -15.88 -4.66
CA LYS A 393 22.48 -16.33 -3.35
C LYS A 393 23.60 -15.45 -2.80
N THR A 394 24.59 -15.13 -3.63
CA THR A 394 25.80 -14.39 -3.22
C THR A 394 25.76 -12.91 -3.55
N LEU A 395 24.82 -12.47 -4.39
CA LEU A 395 24.72 -11.11 -4.95
C LEU A 395 25.93 -10.70 -5.82
N ASN A 396 26.74 -11.67 -6.23
CA ASN A 396 27.85 -11.43 -7.14
C ASN A 396 27.33 -11.23 -8.57
N CYS A 397 28.00 -10.34 -9.31
CA CYS A 397 27.83 -10.24 -10.75
C CYS A 397 28.46 -11.47 -11.42
N LEU A 398 27.64 -12.25 -12.12
CA LEU A 398 28.07 -13.39 -12.93
C LEU A 398 28.53 -12.93 -14.32
N SER A 399 27.84 -11.97 -14.91
CA SER A 399 28.23 -11.40 -16.20
C SER A 399 27.72 -9.97 -16.39
N ARG A 400 28.49 -9.18 -17.14
CA ARG A 400 28.15 -7.80 -17.55
C ARG A 400 28.07 -7.76 -19.07
N GLN A 401 26.94 -7.32 -19.60
CA GLN A 401 26.65 -7.30 -21.04
C GLN A 401 26.22 -5.90 -21.50
N GLU A 402 26.45 -5.61 -22.77
CA GLU A 402 26.11 -4.34 -23.42
C GLU A 402 25.52 -4.60 -24.81
N PRO A 403 24.34 -5.25 -24.91
CA PRO A 403 23.75 -5.68 -26.18
C PRO A 403 23.50 -4.54 -27.16
N VAL A 404 23.40 -3.29 -26.68
CA VAL A 404 23.26 -2.13 -27.55
C VAL A 404 24.44 -1.99 -28.51
N LYS A 405 25.67 -2.33 -28.12
CA LYS A 405 26.83 -2.31 -29.03
C LYS A 405 26.69 -3.32 -30.14
N ASP A 406 26.37 -4.56 -29.80
CA ASP A 406 26.23 -5.67 -30.74
C ASP A 406 25.06 -5.44 -31.73
N LEU A 407 24.02 -4.73 -31.29
CA LEU A 407 22.83 -4.42 -32.08
C LEU A 407 22.90 -3.06 -32.79
N GLY A 408 24.00 -2.31 -32.65
CA GLY A 408 24.14 -0.96 -33.24
C GLY A 408 23.15 0.07 -32.68
N LEU A 409 22.79 -0.05 -31.40
CA LEU A 409 21.88 0.84 -30.67
C LEU A 409 22.65 1.77 -29.72
N HIS A 410 21.96 2.80 -29.24
CA HIS A 410 22.51 3.81 -28.31
C HIS A 410 21.68 3.90 -27.01
N GLY A 411 20.53 3.22 -26.97
CA GLY A 411 19.65 3.14 -25.82
C GLY A 411 18.61 2.05 -26.04
N ILE A 412 18.08 1.50 -24.96
CA ILE A 412 17.10 0.43 -24.96
C ILE A 412 16.25 0.54 -23.70
N SER A 413 15.00 0.12 -23.72
CA SER A 413 14.20 0.08 -22.49
C SER A 413 14.86 -0.84 -21.45
N SER A 414 14.89 -0.38 -20.20
CA SER A 414 15.33 -1.18 -19.05
C SER A 414 14.34 -2.29 -18.69
N HIS A 415 13.09 -2.22 -19.20
CA HIS A 415 11.98 -3.13 -18.91
C HIS A 415 11.69 -4.09 -20.09
N PRO A 416 12.52 -5.12 -20.35
CA PRO A 416 12.20 -6.14 -21.35
C PRO A 416 10.91 -6.88 -20.96
N LEU A 417 10.12 -7.26 -21.97
CA LEU A 417 8.83 -7.91 -21.77
C LEU A 417 8.82 -9.28 -22.45
N THR A 418 8.49 -10.33 -21.70
CA THR A 418 8.35 -11.68 -22.24
C THR A 418 6.90 -11.94 -22.63
N ASP A 419 6.71 -12.47 -23.84
CA ASP A 419 5.40 -12.85 -24.36
C ASP A 419 4.98 -14.18 -23.73
N PRO A 420 3.87 -14.23 -22.97
CA PRO A 420 3.46 -15.44 -22.26
C PRO A 420 3.05 -16.59 -23.20
N GLU A 421 2.66 -16.31 -24.45
CA GLU A 421 2.23 -17.34 -25.40
C GLU A 421 3.43 -17.97 -26.11
N SER A 422 4.37 -17.16 -26.61
CA SER A 422 5.54 -17.67 -27.33
C SER A 422 6.72 -18.00 -26.42
N GLY A 423 6.87 -17.28 -25.31
CA GLY A 423 8.07 -17.27 -24.46
C GLY A 423 9.18 -16.34 -24.96
N ASP A 424 8.96 -15.64 -26.08
CA ASP A 424 9.95 -14.75 -26.67
C ASP A 424 10.02 -13.44 -25.88
N THR A 425 11.22 -12.93 -25.64
CA THR A 425 11.40 -11.64 -24.96
C THR A 425 11.59 -10.52 -25.97
N TYR A 426 10.84 -9.44 -25.81
CA TYR A 426 10.90 -8.26 -26.65
C TYR A 426 11.57 -7.10 -25.90
N ASN A 427 12.18 -6.19 -26.67
CA ASN A 427 12.63 -4.90 -26.17
C ASN A 427 12.53 -3.82 -27.26
N VAL A 428 12.51 -2.55 -26.88
CA VAL A 428 12.48 -1.40 -27.78
C VAL A 428 13.71 -0.54 -27.52
N GLY A 429 14.43 -0.19 -28.57
CA GLY A 429 15.64 0.62 -28.49
C GLY A 429 15.77 1.67 -29.58
N LEU A 430 16.83 2.46 -29.45
CA LEU A 430 17.10 3.63 -30.27
C LEU A 430 18.43 3.50 -30.98
N HIS A 431 18.39 3.76 -32.27
CA HIS A 431 19.56 3.92 -33.11
C HIS A 431 19.64 5.40 -33.51
N LEU A 432 20.73 6.11 -33.22
CA LEU A 432 20.77 7.56 -33.38
C LEU A 432 21.52 8.06 -34.63
N VAL A 433 22.46 7.28 -35.18
CA VAL A 433 23.40 7.75 -36.23
C VAL A 433 23.34 6.82 -37.45
N PRO A 434 23.15 7.32 -38.70
CA PRO A 434 23.12 8.73 -39.09
C PRO A 434 21.75 9.40 -38.90
N THR A 435 20.70 8.62 -38.66
CA THR A 435 19.35 9.12 -38.39
C THR A 435 18.71 8.36 -37.24
N ALA A 436 17.97 9.10 -36.41
CA ALA A 436 17.24 8.54 -35.29
C ALA A 436 16.14 7.57 -35.75
N LYS A 437 16.20 6.34 -35.27
CA LYS A 437 15.24 5.26 -35.57
C LYS A 437 14.93 4.48 -34.30
N TRP A 438 13.65 4.18 -34.12
CA TRP A 438 13.17 3.13 -33.24
C TRP A 438 13.52 1.76 -33.81
N LYS A 439 13.91 0.85 -32.94
CA LYS A 439 14.21 -0.55 -33.25
C LYS A 439 13.46 -1.43 -32.27
N VAL A 440 12.76 -2.44 -32.78
CA VAL A 440 12.17 -3.48 -31.93
C VAL A 440 13.05 -4.72 -32.02
N ILE A 441 13.47 -5.20 -30.85
CA ILE A 441 14.36 -6.34 -30.68
C ILE A 441 13.54 -7.52 -30.17
N LYS A 442 13.82 -8.71 -30.69
CA LYS A 442 13.26 -9.97 -30.25
C LYS A 442 14.39 -10.92 -29.86
N PHE A 443 14.30 -11.48 -28.67
CA PHE A 443 15.15 -12.53 -28.13
C PHE A 443 14.33 -13.82 -28.09
N PRO A 444 14.74 -14.87 -28.82
CA PRO A 444 13.95 -16.08 -28.94
C PRO A 444 13.87 -16.88 -27.63
N THR A 445 12.76 -17.60 -27.48
CA THR A 445 12.45 -18.50 -26.35
C THR A 445 13.51 -19.59 -26.19
N GLY A 446 13.62 -20.16 -24.97
CA GLY A 446 14.50 -21.30 -24.70
C GLY A 446 15.94 -20.92 -24.38
N CYS A 447 16.23 -19.63 -24.22
CA CYS A 447 17.52 -19.17 -23.74
C CYS A 447 17.58 -19.11 -22.20
N LYS A 448 17.17 -20.20 -21.53
CA LYS A 448 17.44 -20.40 -20.09
C LYS A 448 18.91 -20.76 -19.82
N SER A 449 19.81 -20.40 -20.74
CA SER A 449 21.25 -20.46 -20.56
C SER A 449 21.76 -19.12 -20.01
N SER A 450 23.06 -18.84 -20.12
CA SER A 450 23.65 -17.59 -19.61
C SER A 450 23.10 -16.37 -20.36
N LEU A 451 23.04 -15.21 -19.69
CA LEU A 451 22.58 -13.95 -20.30
C LEU A 451 23.28 -13.65 -21.62
N LYS A 452 24.59 -13.90 -21.68
CA LYS A 452 25.44 -13.67 -22.85
C LYS A 452 24.96 -14.44 -24.08
N GLU A 453 24.55 -15.69 -23.92
CA GLU A 453 24.09 -16.52 -25.05
C GLU A 453 22.75 -16.07 -25.59
N THR A 454 21.83 -15.70 -24.71
CA THR A 454 20.52 -15.16 -25.10
C THR A 454 20.66 -13.89 -25.91
N LEU A 455 21.48 -12.96 -25.43
CA LEU A 455 21.66 -11.66 -26.09
C LEU A 455 22.27 -11.80 -27.49
N LYS A 456 23.18 -12.75 -27.71
CA LYS A 456 23.73 -13.07 -29.05
C LYS A 456 22.67 -13.53 -30.06
N LYS A 457 21.56 -14.09 -29.59
CA LYS A 457 20.45 -14.54 -30.46
C LYS A 457 19.43 -13.43 -30.71
N GLY A 458 19.58 -12.27 -30.08
CA GLY A 458 18.70 -11.11 -30.27
C GLY A 458 18.72 -10.63 -31.72
N LYS A 459 17.54 -10.35 -32.28
CA LYS A 459 17.39 -9.83 -33.64
C LYS A 459 16.55 -8.58 -33.65
N ILE A 460 16.96 -7.59 -34.45
CA ILE A 460 16.10 -6.46 -34.80
C ILE A 460 15.03 -6.99 -35.77
N ILE A 461 13.77 -6.94 -35.34
CA ILE A 461 12.63 -7.44 -36.13
C ILE A 461 11.85 -6.31 -36.81
N ALA A 462 12.02 -5.07 -36.36
CA ALA A 462 11.40 -3.92 -36.97
C ALA A 462 12.24 -2.66 -36.78
N SER A 463 12.11 -1.72 -37.71
CA SER A 463 12.74 -0.41 -37.68
C SER A 463 11.73 0.65 -38.09
N HIS A 464 11.65 1.75 -37.33
CA HIS A 464 10.78 2.87 -37.64
C HIS A 464 11.53 4.19 -37.46
N PRO A 465 11.44 5.16 -38.39
CA PRO A 465 12.04 6.48 -38.19
C PRO A 465 11.50 7.17 -36.94
N CYS A 466 12.36 7.86 -36.18
CA CYS A 466 11.87 8.79 -35.16
C CYS A 466 11.26 10.02 -35.85
N ARG A 467 10.31 10.70 -35.17
CA ARG A 467 9.70 11.93 -35.68
C ARG A 467 10.70 13.05 -35.98
N ASN A 468 11.80 13.07 -35.23
CA ASN A 468 12.78 14.14 -35.29
C ASN A 468 14.20 13.55 -35.42
N LYS A 469 15.05 14.21 -36.22
CA LYS A 469 16.42 13.76 -36.51
C LYS A 469 17.43 14.18 -35.44
N THR A 470 17.20 15.29 -34.73
CA THR A 470 18.14 15.87 -33.76
C THR A 470 17.69 15.73 -32.30
N LEU A 471 16.44 15.31 -32.08
CA LEU A 471 15.84 15.11 -30.76
C LEU A 471 15.56 13.62 -30.56
N ALA A 472 16.41 12.98 -29.76
CA ALA A 472 16.30 11.56 -29.44
C ALA A 472 15.28 11.34 -28.32
N PRO A 473 14.19 10.58 -28.53
CA PRO A 473 13.17 10.39 -27.51
C PRO A 473 13.68 9.57 -26.33
N TRP A 474 13.20 9.84 -25.13
CA TRP A 474 13.49 9.00 -23.97
C TRP A 474 12.59 7.77 -23.93
N VAL A 475 13.22 6.59 -24.01
CA VAL A 475 12.59 5.29 -23.79
C VAL A 475 12.98 4.73 -22.42
N HIS A 476 11.99 4.52 -21.55
CA HIS A 476 12.19 3.89 -20.24
C HIS A 476 11.52 2.51 -20.19
N SER A 477 10.20 2.47 -20.46
CA SER A 477 9.43 1.24 -20.61
C SER A 477 8.55 1.27 -21.88
N PHE A 478 8.02 0.11 -22.23
CA PHE A 478 7.12 -0.09 -23.37
C PHE A 478 6.04 -1.13 -22.98
N GLY A 479 5.01 -1.30 -23.81
CA GLY A 479 3.92 -2.23 -23.58
C GLY A 479 3.85 -3.33 -24.63
N MET A 480 3.16 -4.42 -24.30
CA MET A 480 2.92 -5.51 -25.24
C MET A 480 1.56 -6.15 -24.97
N SER A 481 0.83 -6.42 -26.04
CA SER A 481 -0.43 -7.16 -26.06
C SER A 481 -0.23 -8.48 -26.81
N LYS A 482 -1.32 -9.24 -27.00
CA LYS A 482 -1.30 -10.50 -27.75
C LYS A 482 -0.73 -10.35 -29.16
N ASN A 483 -1.10 -9.30 -29.89
CA ASN A 483 -0.71 -9.14 -31.30
C ASN A 483 0.24 -7.95 -31.54
N TYR A 484 0.43 -7.05 -30.58
CA TYR A 484 1.20 -5.82 -30.80
C TYR A 484 2.27 -5.55 -29.74
N VAL A 485 3.44 -5.07 -30.18
CA VAL A 485 4.39 -4.33 -29.34
C VAL A 485 4.07 -2.84 -29.44
N VAL A 486 4.01 -2.15 -28.30
CA VAL A 486 3.57 -0.76 -28.18
C VAL A 486 4.66 0.08 -27.54
N TRP A 487 5.06 1.18 -28.17
CA TRP A 487 5.93 2.18 -27.55
C TRP A 487 5.42 3.59 -27.85
N ILE A 488 5.86 4.55 -27.04
CA ILE A 488 5.41 5.93 -27.13
C ILE A 488 6.64 6.83 -27.30
N ASP A 489 6.66 7.63 -28.37
CA ASP A 489 7.54 8.79 -28.46
C ASP A 489 6.91 9.91 -27.62
N GLN A 490 7.36 10.01 -26.38
CA GLN A 490 6.95 11.04 -25.44
C GLN A 490 7.71 12.35 -25.66
N PRO A 491 7.13 13.52 -25.29
CA PRO A 491 7.74 14.83 -25.46
C PRO A 491 8.92 15.14 -24.51
N ALA A 492 9.69 14.12 -24.15
CA ALA A 492 10.95 14.22 -23.40
C ALA A 492 12.09 13.72 -24.29
N HIS A 493 12.90 14.64 -24.82
CA HIS A 493 13.91 14.32 -25.83
C HIS A 493 15.32 14.75 -25.39
N PHE A 494 16.31 13.91 -25.60
CA PHE A 494 17.71 14.28 -25.51
C PHE A 494 18.13 15.06 -26.77
N ASN A 495 18.57 16.30 -26.60
CA ASN A 495 19.01 17.17 -27.67
C ASN A 495 20.43 16.80 -28.12
N LEU A 496 20.52 16.13 -29.28
CA LEU A 496 21.77 15.61 -29.82
C LEU A 496 22.73 16.73 -30.23
N THR A 497 22.22 17.87 -30.69
CA THR A 497 23.04 19.04 -31.01
C THR A 497 23.65 19.65 -29.76
N LYS A 498 22.87 19.77 -28.68
CA LYS A 498 23.34 20.26 -27.38
C LYS A 498 24.35 19.29 -26.77
N ALA A 499 24.08 17.99 -26.83
CA ALA A 499 25.01 16.95 -26.42
C ALA A 499 26.35 17.06 -27.17
N PHE A 500 26.31 17.13 -28.50
CA PHE A 500 27.51 17.26 -29.34
C PHE A 500 28.33 18.52 -28.99
N LYS A 501 27.68 19.68 -28.85
CA LYS A 501 28.33 20.94 -28.46
C LYS A 501 28.97 20.88 -27.06
N SER A 502 28.47 20.02 -26.19
CA SER A 502 28.95 19.88 -24.81
C SER A 502 29.96 18.74 -24.61
N VAL A 503 30.26 17.91 -25.63
CA VAL A 503 31.16 16.74 -25.48
C VAL A 503 32.51 17.13 -24.86
N LEU A 504 33.15 18.20 -25.35
CA LEU A 504 34.45 18.66 -24.84
C LEU A 504 34.42 19.19 -23.41
N LYS A 505 33.28 19.73 -22.96
CA LYS A 505 33.09 20.24 -21.58
C LYS A 505 32.60 19.16 -20.62
N GLY A 506 32.22 17.99 -21.14
CA GLY A 506 31.42 17.01 -20.43
C GLY A 506 29.98 17.49 -20.20
N PHE A 507 29.04 16.55 -20.14
CA PHE A 507 27.65 16.79 -19.76
C PHE A 507 27.06 15.55 -19.09
N CYS A 508 26.00 15.72 -18.31
CA CYS A 508 25.16 14.61 -17.86
C CYS A 508 23.84 14.57 -18.67
N PRO A 509 23.18 13.40 -18.82
CA PRO A 509 21.95 13.27 -19.60
C PRO A 509 20.86 14.29 -19.25
N ARG A 510 20.67 14.62 -17.96
CA ARG A 510 19.67 15.61 -17.52
C ARG A 510 19.87 16.99 -18.14
N GLU A 511 21.11 17.41 -18.40
CA GLU A 511 21.42 18.73 -18.97
C GLU A 511 20.99 18.88 -20.44
N VAL A 512 20.89 17.76 -21.15
CA VAL A 512 20.51 17.73 -22.57
C VAL A 512 19.10 17.20 -22.80
N LEU A 513 18.39 16.81 -21.73
CA LEU A 513 16.99 16.43 -21.77
C LEU A 513 16.08 17.67 -21.82
N GLU A 514 15.21 17.72 -22.81
CA GLU A 514 14.30 18.83 -23.10
C GLU A 514 12.84 18.36 -23.12
N TRP A 515 11.93 19.27 -22.72
CA TRP A 515 10.49 19.06 -22.76
C TRP A 515 9.91 19.77 -23.99
N CYS A 516 9.27 19.01 -24.87
CA CYS A 516 8.72 19.47 -26.16
C CYS A 516 7.21 19.21 -26.25
N PRO A 517 6.37 19.81 -25.38
CA PRO A 517 4.95 19.46 -25.22
C PRO A 517 4.13 19.68 -26.50
N GLU A 518 4.55 20.59 -27.37
CA GLU A 518 3.94 20.83 -28.69
C GLU A 518 3.96 19.58 -29.58
N LYS A 519 4.90 18.66 -29.35
CA LYS A 519 4.98 17.40 -30.09
C LYS A 519 3.97 16.36 -29.63
N LYS A 520 3.42 16.49 -28.42
CA LYS A 520 2.54 15.49 -27.79
C LYS A 520 3.18 14.08 -27.76
N ASN A 521 2.44 13.12 -27.22
CA ASN A 521 2.85 11.71 -27.21
C ASN A 521 2.32 11.02 -28.47
N GLN A 522 3.20 10.38 -29.25
CA GLN A 522 2.81 9.52 -30.38
C GLN A 522 2.92 8.05 -29.98
N PHE A 523 1.83 7.31 -30.20
CA PHE A 523 1.73 5.88 -29.95
C PHE A 523 2.09 5.11 -31.22
N TYR A 524 3.00 4.15 -31.10
CA TYR A 524 3.35 3.24 -32.16
C TYR A 524 2.93 1.83 -31.80
N PHE A 525 2.39 1.13 -32.80
CA PHE A 525 1.95 -0.25 -32.67
C PHE A 525 2.65 -1.07 -33.76
N LEU A 526 3.50 -2.02 -33.36
CA LEU A 526 4.09 -3.00 -34.24
C LEU A 526 3.25 -4.27 -34.18
N ASN A 527 2.68 -4.70 -35.31
CA ASN A 527 2.03 -5.99 -35.41
C ASN A 527 3.09 -7.11 -35.38
N LYS A 528 3.03 -8.00 -34.38
CA LYS A 528 4.01 -9.07 -34.16
C LYS A 528 4.05 -10.11 -35.29
N LYS A 529 2.96 -10.29 -36.03
CA LYS A 529 2.85 -11.26 -37.13
C LYS A 529 3.42 -10.70 -38.42
N THR A 530 3.02 -9.49 -38.80
CA THR A 530 3.44 -8.87 -40.07
C THR A 530 4.75 -8.13 -39.97
N LEU A 531 5.23 -7.85 -38.76
CA LEU A 531 6.40 -7.03 -38.45
C LEU A 531 6.33 -5.61 -39.02
N LYS A 532 5.10 -5.13 -39.30
CA LYS A 532 4.84 -3.78 -39.80
C LYS A 532 4.34 -2.89 -38.68
N VAL A 533 4.89 -1.69 -38.63
CA VAL A 533 4.40 -0.61 -37.75
C VAL A 533 3.17 0.01 -38.41
N VAL A 534 2.14 0.23 -37.60
CA VAL A 534 0.89 0.90 -37.98
C VAL A 534 1.21 2.27 -38.57
N LYS A 535 0.61 2.56 -39.75
CA LYS A 535 0.86 3.81 -40.49
C LYS A 535 0.03 4.97 -39.97
N THR A 536 -1.18 4.70 -39.47
CA THR A 536 -2.06 5.71 -38.89
C THR A 536 -1.35 6.42 -37.74
N GLU A 537 -1.31 7.74 -37.81
CA GLU A 537 -0.73 8.54 -36.73
C GLU A 537 -1.72 8.59 -35.56
N ILE A 538 -1.29 8.05 -34.42
CA ILE A 538 -2.09 7.99 -33.20
C ILE A 538 -1.37 8.82 -32.15
N ILE A 539 -2.00 9.92 -31.74
CA ILE A 539 -1.38 10.91 -30.85
C ILE A 539 -2.30 11.23 -29.68
N SER A 540 -1.70 11.52 -28.54
CA SER A 540 -2.44 12.07 -27.39
C SER A 540 -2.98 13.48 -27.67
N LYS A 541 -4.12 13.79 -27.05
CA LYS A 541 -4.69 15.14 -26.99
C LYS A 541 -3.77 16.10 -26.24
N ASP A 542 -3.30 15.65 -25.07
CA ASP A 542 -2.42 16.42 -24.18
C ASP A 542 -1.07 15.74 -24.02
N ALA A 543 -0.01 16.54 -23.91
CA ALA A 543 1.33 16.04 -23.65
C ALA A 543 1.44 15.54 -22.21
N PHE A 544 2.11 14.42 -22.02
CA PHE A 544 2.41 13.85 -20.72
C PHE A 544 3.78 13.18 -20.71
N PHE A 545 4.41 13.11 -19.55
CA PHE A 545 5.64 12.36 -19.32
C PHE A 545 5.27 11.01 -18.66
N PHE A 546 6.00 9.93 -18.95
CA PHE A 546 5.81 8.66 -18.26
C PHE A 546 7.14 7.91 -18.13
N THR A 547 7.22 7.10 -17.07
CA THR A 547 8.28 6.11 -16.89
C THR A 547 7.72 4.71 -17.11
N HIS A 548 6.67 4.33 -16.39
CA HIS A 548 6.17 2.95 -16.36
C HIS A 548 4.88 2.74 -17.15
N PHE A 549 4.92 1.82 -18.11
CA PHE A 549 3.73 1.09 -18.56
C PHE A 549 3.23 0.19 -17.43
N LEU A 550 1.91 0.08 -17.33
CA LEU A 550 1.27 -0.93 -16.48
C LEU A 550 0.99 -2.19 -17.31
N ASN A 551 0.15 -2.08 -18.35
CA ASN A 551 -0.28 -3.23 -19.13
C ASN A 551 -0.89 -2.80 -20.47
N CYS A 552 -0.85 -3.69 -21.47
CA CYS A 552 -1.55 -3.53 -22.74
C CYS A 552 -2.34 -4.79 -23.08
N TYR A 553 -3.59 -4.65 -23.52
CA TYR A 553 -4.41 -5.79 -23.95
C TYR A 553 -5.38 -5.39 -25.05
N GLU A 554 -5.92 -6.39 -25.74
CA GLU A 554 -6.87 -6.22 -26.84
C GLU A 554 -8.26 -6.66 -26.39
N GLU A 555 -9.27 -5.81 -26.53
CA GLU A 555 -10.65 -6.12 -26.15
C GLU A 555 -11.62 -5.38 -27.07
N ALA A 556 -12.66 -6.08 -27.53
CA ALA A 556 -13.73 -5.53 -28.37
C ALA A 556 -13.24 -4.69 -29.58
N GLY A 557 -12.16 -5.13 -30.25
CA GLY A 557 -11.59 -4.43 -31.41
C GLY A 557 -10.79 -3.17 -31.06
N HIS A 558 -10.41 -2.99 -29.80
CA HIS A 558 -9.61 -1.87 -29.32
C HIS A 558 -8.35 -2.37 -28.62
N MET A 559 -7.30 -1.56 -28.71
CA MET A 559 -6.08 -1.68 -27.91
C MET A 559 -6.24 -0.82 -26.66
N VAL A 560 -6.14 -1.43 -25.49
CA VAL A 560 -6.10 -0.74 -24.21
C VAL A 560 -4.65 -0.60 -23.78
N VAL A 561 -4.24 0.62 -23.42
CA VAL A 561 -2.90 0.95 -22.94
C VAL A 561 -3.03 1.64 -21.59
N ASP A 562 -2.61 0.95 -20.53
CA ASP A 562 -2.57 1.49 -19.18
C ASP A 562 -1.13 1.86 -18.80
N LEU A 563 -0.91 3.07 -18.27
CA LEU A 563 0.41 3.57 -17.85
C LEU A 563 0.31 4.64 -16.76
N PHE A 564 1.43 4.95 -16.12
CA PHE A 564 1.52 6.01 -15.11
C PHE A 564 2.04 7.31 -15.72
N GLY A 565 1.13 8.25 -15.99
CA GLY A 565 1.42 9.54 -16.60
C GLY A 565 1.64 10.65 -15.58
N MET A 566 2.53 11.58 -15.92
CA MET A 566 2.89 12.79 -15.21
C MET A 566 2.74 14.00 -16.14
N LEU A 567 2.63 15.20 -15.58
CA LEU A 567 2.43 16.41 -16.38
C LEU A 567 3.61 16.70 -17.31
N ASN A 568 4.85 16.51 -16.83
CA ASN A 568 6.07 16.91 -17.54
C ASN A 568 7.34 16.34 -16.86
N ILE A 569 8.52 16.65 -17.43
CA ILE A 569 9.82 16.18 -16.93
C ILE A 569 10.28 16.85 -15.63
N GLN A 570 9.59 17.88 -15.13
CA GLN A 570 9.93 18.51 -13.84
C GLN A 570 9.78 17.52 -12.67
N TYR A 571 9.08 16.41 -12.88
CA TYR A 571 9.13 15.25 -11.99
C TYR A 571 10.57 14.81 -11.65
N CYS A 572 11.49 14.82 -12.62
CA CYS A 572 12.90 14.54 -12.39
C CYS A 572 13.53 15.56 -11.43
N ASP A 573 13.16 16.83 -11.52
CA ASP A 573 13.71 17.86 -10.64
C ASP A 573 13.22 17.69 -9.20
N GLY A 574 12.09 17.02 -8.98
CA GLY A 574 11.60 16.60 -7.66
C GLY A 574 12.52 15.60 -6.96
N GLN A 575 13.33 14.85 -7.72
CA GLN A 575 14.24 13.84 -7.19
C GLN A 575 15.70 14.31 -7.08
N ALA A 576 15.94 15.62 -7.21
CA ALA A 576 17.23 16.21 -6.85
C ALA A 576 17.56 15.92 -5.38
N LEU A 577 18.75 15.39 -5.10
CA LEU A 577 19.15 14.90 -3.79
C LEU A 577 19.08 16.00 -2.72
N ALA A 578 19.45 17.22 -3.07
CA ALA A 578 19.35 18.38 -2.18
C ALA A 578 17.91 18.68 -1.74
N ARG A 579 16.93 18.55 -2.66
CA ARG A 579 15.51 18.74 -2.33
C ARG A 579 15.01 17.60 -1.45
N LEU A 580 15.35 16.36 -1.80
CA LEU A 580 14.96 15.17 -1.04
C LEU A 580 15.46 15.20 0.40
N ARG A 581 16.72 15.60 0.61
CA ARG A 581 17.31 15.72 1.96
C ARG A 581 16.79 16.92 2.76
N SER A 582 16.19 17.90 2.10
CA SER A 582 15.52 19.02 2.77
C SER A 582 14.12 18.66 3.32
N GLY A 583 13.63 17.44 3.10
CA GLY A 583 12.31 17.01 3.54
C GLY A 583 11.16 17.55 2.71
N LYS A 584 11.45 18.23 1.59
CA LYS A 584 10.42 18.73 0.67
C LYS A 584 9.74 17.57 -0.05
N VAL A 585 8.45 17.42 0.21
CA VAL A 585 7.56 16.42 -0.39
C VAL A 585 7.05 16.95 -1.73
N MET A 586 6.98 16.09 -2.76
CA MET A 586 6.29 16.38 -4.01
C MET A 586 4.82 16.71 -3.74
N GLN A 587 4.30 17.67 -4.49
CA GLN A 587 2.88 17.97 -4.47
C GLN A 587 2.13 16.91 -5.28
N ASP A 588 0.87 16.67 -4.93
CA ASP A 588 0.03 15.68 -5.60
C ASP A 588 -0.03 15.91 -7.11
N LYS A 589 -0.08 17.17 -7.58
CA LYS A 589 -0.15 17.47 -9.01
C LYS A 589 1.04 16.93 -9.82
N ASP A 590 2.19 16.74 -9.17
CA ASP A 590 3.43 16.29 -9.78
C ASP A 590 3.60 14.76 -9.67
N CYS A 591 2.73 14.08 -8.93
CA CYS A 591 2.77 12.62 -8.75
C CYS A 591 2.18 11.89 -9.97
N PRO A 592 2.73 10.70 -10.33
CA PRO A 592 2.20 9.89 -11.43
C PRO A 592 0.76 9.46 -11.18
N ARG A 593 -0.02 9.36 -12.26
CA ARG A 593 -1.43 8.95 -12.23
C ARG A 593 -1.67 7.85 -13.25
N LEU A 594 -2.48 6.87 -12.89
CA LEU A 594 -2.89 5.82 -13.81
C LEU A 594 -3.82 6.38 -14.90
N LEU A 595 -3.35 6.32 -16.15
CA LEU A 595 -4.06 6.72 -17.36
C LEU A 595 -4.36 5.49 -18.21
N ARG A 596 -5.59 5.43 -18.75
CA ARG A 596 -6.00 4.42 -19.73
C ARG A 596 -6.27 5.07 -21.07
N PHE A 597 -5.51 4.70 -22.08
CA PHE A 597 -5.75 5.07 -23.47
C PHE A 597 -6.43 3.90 -24.19
N VAL A 598 -7.39 4.20 -25.06
CA VAL A 598 -8.13 3.20 -25.83
C VAL A 598 -8.05 3.56 -27.31
N ALA A 599 -7.35 2.74 -28.11
CA ALA A 599 -7.13 3.00 -29.53
C ALA A 599 -7.88 1.97 -30.41
N PRO A 600 -8.67 2.38 -31.42
CA PRO A 600 -9.43 1.46 -32.25
C PRO A 600 -8.50 0.70 -33.23
N ILE A 601 -8.43 -0.62 -33.11
CA ILE A 601 -7.52 -1.46 -33.91
C ILE A 601 -7.87 -1.38 -35.40
N GLY A 602 -9.16 -1.32 -35.75
CA GLY A 602 -9.56 -1.19 -37.16
C GLY A 602 -9.03 0.08 -37.84
N ALA A 603 -8.75 1.14 -37.08
CA ALA A 603 -8.16 2.37 -37.62
C ALA A 603 -6.66 2.22 -37.94
N PHE A 604 -6.03 1.14 -37.50
CA PHE A 604 -4.60 0.88 -37.74
C PHE A 604 -4.30 0.53 -39.21
N GLU A 605 -5.28 -0.04 -39.92
CA GLU A 605 -5.16 -0.37 -41.33
C GLU A 605 -5.56 0.80 -42.23
N ASP A 606 -6.77 1.32 -42.00
CA ASP A 606 -7.32 2.44 -42.76
C ASP A 606 -8.25 3.28 -41.89
N VAL A 607 -7.72 4.37 -41.35
CA VAL A 607 -8.46 5.34 -40.55
C VAL A 607 -9.59 6.00 -41.34
N ARG A 608 -9.52 6.03 -42.69
CA ARG A 608 -10.51 6.73 -43.52
C ARG A 608 -11.88 6.08 -43.51
N LYS A 609 -11.97 4.82 -43.10
CA LYS A 609 -13.22 4.06 -42.91
C LYS A 609 -14.02 4.48 -41.69
N PHE A 610 -13.43 5.25 -40.77
CA PHE A 610 -14.07 5.67 -39.53
C PHE A 610 -14.63 7.09 -39.64
N PRO A 611 -15.76 7.40 -39.00
CA PRO A 611 -16.33 8.74 -39.06
C PRO A 611 -15.38 9.78 -38.43
N GLU A 612 -15.25 10.92 -39.08
CA GLU A 612 -14.49 12.06 -38.55
C GLU A 612 -15.23 12.74 -37.40
N ASN A 613 -14.50 13.35 -36.46
CA ASN A 613 -15.05 14.09 -35.31
C ASN A 613 -16.02 13.29 -34.42
N ARG A 614 -15.96 11.96 -34.44
CA ARG A 614 -16.73 11.09 -33.55
C ARG A 614 -15.82 10.29 -32.64
N ASN A 615 -16.31 9.99 -31.43
CA ASN A 615 -15.63 9.04 -30.55
C ASN A 615 -15.73 7.63 -31.14
N LEU A 616 -14.57 7.01 -31.33
CA LEU A 616 -14.43 5.68 -31.90
C LEU A 616 -14.37 4.58 -30.83
N VAL A 617 -14.25 4.95 -29.54
CA VAL A 617 -14.23 4.01 -28.41
C VAL A 617 -15.61 3.38 -28.23
N LYS A 618 -15.69 2.05 -28.33
CA LYS A 618 -16.94 1.27 -28.16
C LYS A 618 -17.02 0.50 -26.83
N MET A 619 -16.06 0.73 -25.94
CA MET A 619 -15.92 0.03 -24.68
C MET A 619 -16.51 0.85 -23.53
N ASN A 620 -16.73 0.21 -22.37
CA ASN A 620 -17.06 0.94 -21.14
C ASN A 620 -15.82 1.66 -20.59
N SER A 621 -15.50 2.80 -21.19
CA SER A 621 -14.40 3.68 -20.80
C SER A 621 -14.80 5.13 -21.07
N THR A 622 -14.39 6.06 -20.21
CA THR A 622 -14.56 7.49 -20.46
C THR A 622 -13.49 8.07 -21.38
N GLY A 623 -12.47 7.28 -21.74
CA GLY A 623 -11.44 7.64 -22.69
C GLY A 623 -12.03 7.82 -24.09
N LYS A 624 -11.37 8.62 -24.91
CA LYS A 624 -11.84 8.93 -26.27
C LYS A 624 -10.75 8.68 -27.29
N ALA A 625 -11.18 8.27 -28.47
CA ALA A 625 -10.37 8.22 -29.67
C ALA A 625 -11.15 8.92 -30.78
N VAL A 626 -10.66 10.03 -31.28
CA VAL A 626 -11.37 10.83 -32.29
C VAL A 626 -10.52 10.93 -33.54
N ARG A 627 -11.10 10.57 -34.69
CA ARG A 627 -10.44 10.79 -35.98
C ARG A 627 -10.46 12.29 -36.32
N ILE A 628 -9.30 12.83 -36.68
CA ILE A 628 -9.11 14.18 -37.24
C ILE A 628 -8.25 14.04 -38.50
N GLY A 629 -8.83 14.23 -39.68
CA GLY A 629 -8.17 13.97 -40.96
C GLY A 629 -7.69 12.51 -41.07
N GLU A 630 -6.37 12.31 -41.13
CA GLU A 630 -5.72 10.99 -41.20
C GLU A 630 -5.14 10.51 -39.87
N LYS A 631 -5.47 11.21 -38.77
CA LYS A 631 -4.94 10.93 -37.43
C LYS A 631 -6.04 10.46 -36.50
N VAL A 632 -5.64 9.77 -35.44
CA VAL A 632 -6.49 9.49 -34.28
C VAL A 632 -5.93 10.21 -33.07
N ILE A 633 -6.75 11.07 -32.46
CA ILE A 633 -6.44 11.79 -31.23
C ILE A 633 -6.98 11.01 -30.04
N LEU A 634 -6.12 10.63 -29.10
CA LEU A 634 -6.47 9.90 -27.89
C LEU A 634 -6.56 10.84 -26.68
N GLU A 635 -7.69 10.78 -25.98
CA GLU A 635 -7.87 11.40 -24.66
C GLU A 635 -8.00 10.27 -23.62
N PRO A 636 -7.15 10.25 -22.58
CA PRO A 636 -7.14 9.15 -21.62
C PRO A 636 -8.35 9.20 -20.68
N GLU A 637 -8.76 8.03 -20.21
CA GLU A 637 -9.51 7.90 -18.97
C GLU A 637 -8.56 7.99 -17.77
N ILE A 638 -8.92 8.82 -16.80
CA ILE A 638 -8.26 8.86 -15.50
C ILE A 638 -8.79 7.68 -14.68
N MET A 639 -7.92 6.71 -14.41
CA MET A 639 -8.36 5.46 -13.78
C MET A 639 -8.50 5.58 -12.27
N SER A 640 -7.71 6.45 -11.63
CA SER A 640 -7.63 6.63 -10.18
C SER A 640 -7.38 8.09 -9.84
N GLU A 641 -8.03 8.59 -8.78
CA GLU A 641 -7.70 9.89 -8.18
C GLU A 641 -6.47 9.82 -7.27
N ILE A 642 -6.12 8.63 -6.78
CA ILE A 642 -4.89 8.41 -6.01
C ILE A 642 -3.73 8.33 -6.99
N LYS A 643 -2.73 9.19 -6.77
CA LYS A 643 -1.58 9.38 -7.63
C LYS A 643 -0.39 8.64 -7.05
N MET A 644 -0.02 7.55 -7.71
CA MET A 644 0.98 6.58 -7.29
C MET A 644 1.65 6.00 -8.52
N ASP A 645 2.71 5.24 -8.30
CA ASP A 645 3.50 4.59 -9.35
C ASP A 645 3.95 3.21 -8.84
N LEU A 646 4.96 2.61 -9.48
CA LEU A 646 5.61 1.38 -9.04
C LEU A 646 4.58 0.26 -8.79
N ALA A 647 3.61 0.19 -9.71
CA ALA A 647 2.53 -0.77 -9.57
C ALA A 647 3.01 -2.18 -9.92
N VAL A 648 2.57 -3.13 -9.11
CA VAL A 648 2.76 -4.56 -9.33
C VAL A 648 1.43 -5.27 -9.39
N TRP A 649 1.44 -6.44 -10.01
CA TRP A 649 0.27 -7.30 -10.17
C TRP A 649 0.75 -8.75 -10.30
N ASN A 650 -0.20 -9.68 -10.35
CA ASN A 650 0.12 -11.07 -10.64
C ASN A 650 0.55 -11.22 -12.11
N LYS A 651 1.86 -11.40 -12.33
CA LYS A 651 2.46 -11.52 -13.67
C LYS A 651 1.93 -12.70 -14.49
N LYS A 652 1.25 -13.69 -13.87
CA LYS A 652 0.53 -14.76 -14.58
C LYS A 652 -0.51 -14.21 -15.58
N PHE A 653 -1.06 -13.02 -15.31
CA PHE A 653 -2.12 -12.39 -16.12
C PHE A 653 -1.59 -11.23 -16.99
N TYR A 654 -0.28 -11.20 -17.27
CA TYR A 654 0.31 -10.18 -18.13
C TYR A 654 -0.32 -10.21 -19.53
N GLY A 655 -0.66 -9.04 -20.08
CA GLY A 655 -1.30 -8.93 -21.40
C GLY A 655 -2.79 -9.26 -21.43
N GLU A 656 -3.38 -9.64 -20.29
CA GLU A 656 -4.83 -9.83 -20.13
C GLU A 656 -5.51 -8.58 -19.53
N ASN A 657 -6.83 -8.60 -19.41
CA ASN A 657 -7.58 -7.55 -18.73
C ASN A 657 -7.34 -7.65 -17.20
N LEU A 658 -6.40 -6.86 -16.69
CA LEU A 658 -6.08 -6.80 -15.27
C LEU A 658 -7.24 -6.22 -14.47
N ARG A 659 -7.52 -6.85 -13.33
CA ARG A 659 -8.50 -6.39 -12.34
C ARG A 659 -7.83 -5.78 -11.11
N PHE A 660 -6.76 -6.36 -10.61
CA PHE A 660 -6.13 -5.91 -9.36
C PHE A 660 -4.68 -5.50 -9.59
N ILE A 661 -4.35 -4.30 -9.12
CA ILE A 661 -2.98 -3.81 -9.06
C ILE A 661 -2.65 -3.29 -7.67
N TYR A 662 -1.36 -3.25 -7.35
CA TYR A 662 -0.85 -2.80 -6.07
C TYR A 662 0.19 -1.71 -6.32
N ALA A 663 -0.06 -0.49 -5.88
CA ALA A 663 0.81 0.65 -6.17
C ALA A 663 1.29 1.32 -4.87
N THR A 664 2.45 1.95 -4.94
CA THR A 664 3.06 2.70 -3.83
C THR A 664 3.37 4.12 -4.26
N GLY A 665 3.83 4.95 -3.31
CA GLY A 665 4.43 6.23 -3.66
C GLY A 665 5.65 6.07 -4.57
N ALA A 666 6.01 7.12 -5.29
CA ALA A 666 7.25 7.21 -6.05
C ALA A 666 8.50 7.22 -5.14
N LEU A 667 9.69 7.10 -5.74
CA LEU A 667 10.98 7.29 -5.05
C LEU A 667 11.07 8.62 -4.29
N CYS A 668 10.35 9.64 -4.76
CA CYS A 668 10.28 10.91 -4.07
C CYS A 668 9.24 10.85 -2.94
N PRO A 669 9.49 11.55 -1.82
CA PRO A 669 8.50 11.73 -0.78
C PRO A 669 7.29 12.39 -1.47
N SER A 670 6.22 11.64 -1.61
CA SER A 670 4.91 12.15 -1.99
C SER A 670 4.05 12.21 -0.73
N VAL A 671 2.88 12.83 -0.80
CA VAL A 671 1.90 12.74 0.30
C VAL A 671 1.48 11.30 0.62
N HIS A 672 1.84 10.35 -0.24
CA HIS A 672 1.51 8.94 -0.18
C HIS A 672 2.70 8.02 0.11
N HIS A 673 3.88 8.55 0.47
CA HIS A 673 5.10 7.78 0.67
C HIS A 673 5.01 6.65 1.72
N HIS A 674 4.10 6.77 2.70
CA HIS A 674 3.87 5.80 3.77
C HIS A 674 2.75 4.78 3.43
N LYS A 675 2.28 4.71 2.18
CA LYS A 675 1.08 3.94 1.81
C LYS A 675 1.32 2.98 0.64
N VAL A 676 0.65 1.83 0.71
CA VAL A 676 0.39 0.96 -0.43
C VAL A 676 -1.12 0.90 -0.70
N VAL A 677 -1.51 0.84 -1.96
CA VAL A 677 -2.92 0.69 -2.36
C VAL A 677 -3.12 -0.56 -3.17
N LYS A 678 -4.22 -1.26 -2.91
CA LYS A 678 -4.84 -2.20 -3.85
C LYS A 678 -5.91 -1.46 -4.62
N PHE A 679 -5.82 -1.48 -5.94
CA PHE A 679 -6.79 -0.85 -6.83
C PHE A 679 -7.55 -1.93 -7.63
N ASP A 680 -8.88 -1.93 -7.56
CA ASP A 680 -9.74 -2.73 -8.45
C ASP A 680 -10.07 -1.90 -9.71
N LEU A 681 -9.40 -2.24 -10.81
CA LEU A 681 -9.53 -1.59 -12.12
C LEU A 681 -10.94 -1.65 -12.70
N LYS A 682 -11.75 -2.64 -12.30
CA LYS A 682 -13.13 -2.79 -12.75
C LYS A 682 -14.10 -1.94 -11.92
N THR A 683 -13.98 -1.99 -10.59
CA THR A 683 -14.94 -1.33 -9.70
C THR A 683 -14.51 0.06 -9.23
N ARG A 684 -13.28 0.49 -9.54
CA ARG A 684 -12.64 1.72 -9.05
C ARG A 684 -12.45 1.79 -7.54
N LYS A 685 -12.67 0.68 -6.84
CA LYS A 685 -12.52 0.61 -5.38
C LYS A 685 -11.05 0.52 -5.02
N VAL A 686 -10.70 1.18 -3.92
CA VAL A 686 -9.35 1.17 -3.36
C VAL A 686 -9.39 0.66 -1.93
N ILE A 687 -8.43 -0.19 -1.60
CA ILE A 687 -8.10 -0.57 -0.21
C ILE A 687 -6.65 -0.11 0.04
N THR A 688 -6.39 0.44 1.22
CA THR A 688 -5.09 1.02 1.56
C THR A 688 -4.54 0.39 2.83
N TRP A 689 -3.24 0.13 2.85
CA TRP A 689 -2.48 -0.13 4.06
C TRP A 689 -1.49 1.03 4.25
N GLU A 690 -1.36 1.51 5.49
CA GLU A 690 -0.57 2.69 5.83
C GLU A 690 0.43 2.35 6.94
N ALA A 691 1.70 2.69 6.71
CA ALA A 691 2.72 2.80 7.74
C ALA A 691 2.56 4.11 8.52
N GLU A 692 3.42 4.34 9.50
CA GLU A 692 3.44 5.62 10.23
C GLU A 692 3.91 6.77 9.33
N LEU A 693 3.50 8.00 9.61
CA LEU A 693 3.78 9.18 8.75
C LEU A 693 5.27 9.50 8.59
N HIS A 694 6.09 9.09 9.57
CA HIS A 694 7.54 9.27 9.54
C HIS A 694 8.27 8.12 8.83
N GLN A 695 7.54 7.18 8.23
CA GLN A 695 8.06 6.01 7.52
C GLN A 695 7.72 6.08 6.05
N THR A 696 8.49 5.41 5.21
CA THR A 696 8.19 5.24 3.79
C THR A 696 8.15 3.76 3.44
N VAL A 697 7.25 3.42 2.52
CA VAL A 697 7.17 2.08 1.93
C VAL A 697 7.89 2.08 0.59
N GLY A 698 8.67 1.04 0.31
CA GLY A 698 9.23 0.82 -1.03
C GLY A 698 8.24 0.14 -1.98
N GLU A 699 8.67 -0.10 -3.24
CA GLU A 699 7.88 -0.85 -4.21
C GLU A 699 7.38 -2.19 -3.63
N ALA A 700 6.09 -2.45 -3.83
CA ALA A 700 5.45 -3.70 -3.47
C ALA A 700 5.97 -4.87 -4.33
N CYS A 701 6.05 -6.07 -3.76
CA CYS A 701 6.28 -7.28 -4.56
C CYS A 701 5.12 -8.27 -4.36
N PHE A 702 4.50 -8.70 -5.46
CA PHE A 702 3.44 -9.70 -5.44
C PHE A 702 4.03 -11.11 -5.44
N ILE A 703 3.64 -11.92 -4.46
CA ILE A 703 4.02 -13.33 -4.33
C ILE A 703 2.77 -14.18 -4.62
N PRO A 704 2.66 -14.78 -5.82
CA PRO A 704 1.50 -15.62 -6.14
C PRO A 704 1.46 -16.85 -5.24
N ARG A 705 0.26 -17.23 -4.80
CA ARG A 705 0.07 -18.59 -4.28
C ARG A 705 0.37 -19.58 -5.41
N PRO A 706 1.07 -20.70 -5.16
CA PRO A 706 1.23 -21.75 -6.15
C PRO A 706 -0.11 -22.18 -6.74
N ASN A 707 -0.19 -22.29 -8.06
CA ASN A 707 -1.41 -22.68 -8.79
C ASN A 707 -2.62 -21.74 -8.61
N CYS A 708 -2.42 -20.49 -8.21
CA CYS A 708 -3.51 -19.51 -8.10
C CYS A 708 -4.22 -19.29 -9.45
N ASN A 709 -5.56 -19.16 -9.41
CA ASN A 709 -6.39 -18.79 -10.57
C ASN A 709 -7.04 -17.41 -10.43
N GLU A 710 -7.00 -16.82 -9.24
CA GLU A 710 -7.45 -15.45 -9.02
C GLU A 710 -6.27 -14.48 -9.12
N GLN A 711 -6.51 -13.29 -9.68
CA GLN A 711 -5.46 -12.28 -9.88
C GLN A 711 -4.89 -11.71 -8.56
N ASP A 712 -5.61 -11.84 -7.45
CA ASP A 712 -5.24 -11.36 -6.11
C ASP A 712 -5.04 -12.49 -5.08
N ASP A 713 -4.91 -13.74 -5.50
CA ASP A 713 -4.57 -14.87 -4.62
C ASP A 713 -3.05 -14.98 -4.43
N GLY A 714 -2.58 -14.34 -3.36
CA GLY A 714 -1.16 -14.27 -3.02
C GLY A 714 -0.90 -13.35 -1.83
N LEU A 715 0.36 -12.96 -1.69
CA LEU A 715 0.79 -11.97 -0.71
C LEU A 715 1.41 -10.74 -1.40
N ILE A 716 1.34 -9.60 -0.73
CA ILE A 716 2.16 -8.43 -1.01
C ILE A 716 3.24 -8.35 0.05
N VAL A 717 4.50 -8.29 -0.35
CA VAL A 717 5.61 -7.98 0.57
C VAL A 717 6.11 -6.56 0.34
N LEU A 718 6.33 -5.83 1.43
CA LEU A 718 6.81 -4.45 1.45
C LEU A 718 7.98 -4.33 2.42
N VAL A 719 8.93 -3.48 2.07
CA VAL A 719 9.96 -3.02 3.00
C VAL A 719 9.59 -1.61 3.44
N VAL A 720 9.52 -1.42 4.75
CA VAL A 720 9.17 -0.16 5.39
C VAL A 720 10.40 0.34 6.14
N ILE A 721 10.78 1.58 5.83
CA ILE A 721 11.98 2.20 6.38
C ILE A 721 11.61 3.54 7.02
N ASN A 722 12.36 3.92 8.05
CA ASN A 722 12.14 5.20 8.72
C ASN A 722 12.61 6.34 7.83
N TYR A 723 11.67 7.15 7.33
CA TYR A 723 11.90 8.27 6.43
C TYR A 723 12.52 9.46 7.18
N LEU A 724 12.02 9.75 8.38
CA LEU A 724 12.49 10.82 9.24
C LEU A 724 13.35 10.29 10.39
N GLU A 725 14.30 11.11 10.83
CA GLU A 725 15.04 10.88 12.07
C GLU A 725 14.20 11.33 13.26
N LEU A 726 13.92 10.40 14.18
CA LEU A 726 13.17 10.65 15.41
C LEU A 726 14.11 10.55 16.63
N ALA A 727 13.68 11.12 17.76
CA ALA A 727 14.43 11.05 19.02
C ALA A 727 14.63 9.61 19.50
N GLU A 728 13.63 8.75 19.33
CA GLU A 728 13.74 7.31 19.59
C GLU A 728 14.09 6.57 18.32
N LYS A 729 15.12 5.70 18.40
CA LYS A 729 15.53 4.86 17.27
C LYS A 729 14.41 3.88 16.93
N GLN A 730 13.80 4.08 15.77
CA GLN A 730 12.86 3.13 15.17
C GLN A 730 13.61 2.12 14.29
N ARG A 731 13.10 0.89 14.25
CA ARG A 731 13.61 -0.21 13.42
C ARG A 731 12.95 -0.19 12.05
N ASP A 732 13.71 -0.56 11.03
CA ASP A 732 13.16 -0.81 9.69
C ASP A 732 12.55 -2.23 9.69
N PHE A 733 11.61 -2.52 8.80
CA PHE A 733 10.94 -3.83 8.80
C PHE A 733 10.45 -4.26 7.42
N VAL A 734 10.23 -5.56 7.28
CA VAL A 734 9.51 -6.15 6.15
C VAL A 734 8.13 -6.59 6.64
N VAL A 735 7.10 -6.38 5.84
CA VAL A 735 5.70 -6.76 6.16
C VAL A 735 5.08 -7.50 4.99
N TRP A 736 4.28 -8.52 5.29
CA TRP A 736 3.48 -9.27 4.33
C TRP A 736 2.01 -9.02 4.57
N LEU A 737 1.30 -8.66 3.49
CA LEU A 737 -0.13 -8.44 3.48
C LEU A 737 -0.78 -9.52 2.62
N ASN A 738 -1.96 -9.99 3.02
CA ASN A 738 -2.81 -10.80 2.15
C ASN A 738 -3.26 -9.94 0.97
N ALA A 739 -2.97 -10.36 -0.26
CA ALA A 739 -3.25 -9.55 -1.44
C ALA A 739 -4.76 -9.36 -1.68
N LYS A 740 -5.62 -10.25 -1.16
CA LYS A 740 -7.07 -10.20 -1.32
C LYS A 740 -7.72 -9.14 -0.42
N ASP A 741 -7.45 -9.19 0.89
CA ASP A 741 -8.12 -8.32 1.88
C ASP A 741 -7.20 -7.26 2.52
N PHE A 742 -5.92 -7.23 2.14
CA PHE A 742 -4.91 -6.27 2.61
C PHE A 742 -4.63 -6.33 4.12
N LYS A 743 -5.04 -7.41 4.79
CA LYS A 743 -4.66 -7.65 6.18
C LYS A 743 -3.23 -8.13 6.29
N GLU A 744 -2.58 -7.70 7.36
CA GLU A 744 -1.24 -8.15 7.68
C GLU A 744 -1.22 -9.61 8.11
N VAL A 745 -0.26 -10.35 7.55
CA VAL A 745 -0.03 -11.77 7.79
C VAL A 745 1.19 -11.97 8.70
N GLY A 746 2.19 -11.11 8.55
CA GLY A 746 3.32 -11.05 9.46
C GLY A 746 4.30 -9.94 9.11
N ARG A 747 5.28 -9.73 9.99
CA ARG A 747 6.35 -8.74 9.83
C ARG A 747 7.65 -9.17 10.50
N ALA A 748 8.78 -8.64 10.07
CA ALA A 748 10.10 -8.88 10.65
C ALA A 748 10.89 -7.56 10.77
N TYR A 749 11.44 -7.27 11.96
CA TYR A 749 12.15 -6.03 12.27
C TYR A 749 13.67 -6.20 12.22
N PHE A 750 14.35 -5.16 11.74
CA PHE A 750 15.81 -5.13 11.59
C PHE A 750 16.42 -3.94 12.33
N ASP A 751 17.57 -4.19 12.96
CA ASP A 751 18.39 -3.18 13.65
C ASP A 751 19.33 -2.45 12.70
N VAL A 752 19.77 -3.15 11.64
CA VAL A 752 20.42 -2.55 10.48
C VAL A 752 19.45 -1.66 9.71
N GLU A 753 19.97 -0.54 9.23
CA GLU A 753 19.21 0.35 8.38
C GLU A 753 19.16 -0.18 6.95
N ILE A 754 17.97 -0.17 6.37
CA ILE A 754 17.72 -0.72 5.04
C ILE A 754 17.63 0.44 4.03
N PRO A 755 18.36 0.39 2.91
CA PRO A 755 18.28 1.43 1.89
C PRO A 755 16.92 1.41 1.17
N ILE A 756 16.51 2.58 0.68
CA ILE A 756 15.30 2.72 -0.15
C ILE A 756 15.50 1.97 -1.47
N GLY A 757 14.58 1.07 -1.79
CA GLY A 757 14.63 0.28 -3.03
C GLY A 757 13.68 0.82 -4.09
N LEU A 758 14.16 0.84 -5.33
CA LEU A 758 13.42 1.25 -6.52
C LEU A 758 12.53 0.13 -7.02
N HIS A 759 13.15 -1.04 -7.24
CA HIS A 759 12.48 -2.19 -7.81
C HIS A 759 12.77 -3.45 -6.99
N SER A 760 11.84 -4.40 -7.03
CA SER A 760 11.84 -5.60 -6.21
C SER A 760 11.39 -6.82 -7.02
N ILE A 761 12.04 -7.95 -6.78
CA ILE A 761 11.61 -9.26 -7.29
C ILE A 761 11.58 -10.28 -6.16
N PHE A 762 10.71 -11.28 -6.31
CA PHE A 762 10.66 -12.43 -5.42
C PHE A 762 10.98 -13.70 -6.19
N LEU A 763 11.94 -14.47 -5.68
CA LEU A 763 12.29 -15.80 -6.20
C LEU A 763 11.78 -16.84 -5.20
N ALA A 764 10.73 -17.57 -5.58
CA ALA A 764 10.22 -18.67 -4.76
C ALA A 764 11.25 -19.79 -4.62
N LYS A 765 11.25 -20.46 -3.46
CA LYS A 765 12.15 -21.58 -3.15
C LYS A 765 11.72 -22.88 -3.83
#